data_AF-A0A150G3N7-F1
#
_entry.id   AF-A0A150G3N7-F1
#
_cell.length_a   1.000
_cell.length_b   1.000
_cell.length_c   1.000
_cell.angle_alpha   90.00
_cell.angle_beta   90.00
_cell.angle_gamma   90.00
#
_symmetry.space_group_name_H-M   'P 1'
#
loop_
_entity.id
_entity.type
_entity.pdbx_description
1 polymer ?
#
loop_
_entity_poly.entity_id
_entity_poly.type
_entity_poly.pdbx_seq_one_letter_code
_entity_poly.pdbx_strand_id
1 'polypeptide(L)'
;MEMNRPHIAEKTCCRTAGLRGKLGPGTNRMNCTVVQQTAQGLCAYLRDTCPQRLAEGGVVVGYDGRHGSRDFAHITAAVFASAGVRVALFRRPVPTPFVAAGVAELGGAAGVMVTASHNPKEYNGYKVYWGNGCQIIPPHDAGIAAAILANLDPWVTPDPSDPALLASPLLTDPWDVVTSAYYARLAKLSYLGAAVAGGREASLGALGTPVYTPLHGVGAEALLKAFQVMDLPPPYVVPEQAHPDPDFPTVVFPNPEEGAGTWTLAFRAGEERGARLVLANDPGEVPPSRCVMLASAVSSKLLASMAASEGFRFVETLTGFKWLGSTAARLEAEEGANVLFAFEEAIGFMLGGMYKDKDGVSAAAVFTELAAHTYGTGRTLDELLRTLYDTYGYFDYRSGYFIADRPEKSHAVFAQLRGSGGAAATLGTTAPAAGYASHVAGVRVVAVRDLGTGLDTSQPDGRAVLPWQAGDMMITYTLEGGATLTLRASGEDGNGGGDGRAARAAQSSVGGFSKTDGSTEPKLKYYLEVRGADAAAAGALAGRLQAAIAEELLLPELADCIVGYLDRNEIASTFRQINKATAEHFSGPSVFTIHLSEPVPPHVFTAHWLAPGATQELTWLRRLKLVRLVAASGVLPNLQVALQAAGSSRALHAAFEGAAGAGQLLMCQWLWDYSRGAKDSYKACRLDEALYYAAGGGHLHICEWLLTLGCKALSKSDFICNIVISAAARGGHANLAEWLLQRGYALADKSQYLQDVAHGCDLPTLQRAWLRFGPSLELGQKAAVLNAAAGSPTPDWSARVEWLEAQGAPPTVGAARTAAGLPDDGEALARLTWLRGRGYPVDWNAADAAARGGNTAALQYLLAEGSPGSAAPTDEAVILAAAAARDGHLAALRALRAAGWPIHAAKSGSVELLAWLRQRGCPWGSEAYSAAAQSGCGMALEWLVEQGCPMEASGQPYIEAFHNGDLATLRCLRRLGVPWGPSGRVFLDAINQVSPSPLRWLLQEGCPVDYGAVERAVKSCYWWPNGRAGEVLRLAGEYLLPAGGSGSIAGGRGEAV
;
A
#
# COMPACT_ATOMS: atom_id res chain seq x y z
N MET A 1 12.66 -34.25 11.49
CA MET A 1 12.04 -32.90 11.54
C MET A 1 12.68 -32.11 12.69
N GLU A 2 13.99 -31.83 12.61
CA GLU A 2 14.76 -31.35 13.78
C GLU A 2 15.62 -30.10 13.49
N MET A 3 15.38 -29.39 12.38
CA MET A 3 16.25 -28.27 11.93
C MET A 3 15.68 -26.84 12.03
N ASN A 4 14.57 -26.59 12.76
CA ASN A 4 13.94 -25.25 12.78
C ASN A 4 13.93 -24.53 14.15
N ARG A 5 14.59 -25.06 15.19
CA ARG A 5 14.57 -24.46 16.54
C ARG A 5 15.27 -23.09 16.70
N PRO A 6 16.34 -22.71 15.97
CA PRO A 6 17.05 -21.45 16.24
C PRO A 6 16.41 -20.17 15.67
N HIS A 7 15.50 -20.25 14.70
CA HIS A 7 15.03 -19.06 13.95
C HIS A 7 13.82 -18.32 14.55
N ILE A 8 13.19 -18.87 15.59
CA ILE A 8 12.07 -18.21 16.29
C ILE A 8 12.60 -17.19 17.32
N ALA A 9 13.78 -17.45 17.89
CA ALA A 9 14.35 -16.70 19.01
C ALA A 9 14.67 -15.22 18.72
N GLU A 10 14.88 -14.83 17.45
CA GLU A 10 15.21 -13.45 17.09
C GLU A 10 13.99 -12.54 16.82
N LYS A 11 12.76 -13.06 16.75
CA LYS A 11 11.67 -12.36 16.03
C LYS A 11 10.35 -12.16 16.79
N THR A 12 10.17 -12.75 17.96
CA THR A 12 8.99 -12.57 18.83
C THR A 12 9.32 -11.74 20.09
N CYS A 13 9.81 -10.52 19.92
CA CYS A 13 9.89 -9.57 21.04
C CYS A 13 8.56 -8.80 21.15
N CYS A 14 7.86 -8.95 22.28
CA CYS A 14 6.71 -8.12 22.66
C CYS A 14 7.16 -6.65 22.78
N ARG A 15 7.01 -5.85 21.73
CA ARG A 15 7.37 -4.42 21.77
C ARG A 15 6.17 -3.57 22.20
N THR A 16 6.42 -2.70 23.19
CA THR A 16 5.68 -1.51 23.68
C THR A 16 4.17 -1.56 23.94
N ALA A 17 3.41 -2.46 23.31
CA ALA A 17 1.96 -2.60 23.45
C ALA A 17 1.46 -3.94 22.87
N GLY A 18 2.20 -5.04 23.04
CA GLY A 18 1.85 -6.37 22.55
C GLY A 18 2.47 -6.78 21.20
N LEU A 19 2.26 -8.03 20.76
CA LEU A 19 2.73 -8.51 19.45
C LEU A 19 1.97 -7.80 18.33
N ARG A 20 2.64 -7.46 17.23
CA ARG A 20 2.01 -6.89 16.01
C ARG A 20 2.73 -7.37 14.76
N GLY A 21 1.99 -7.57 13.69
CA GLY A 21 2.56 -7.96 12.39
C GLY A 21 1.50 -8.01 11.29
N LYS A 22 1.93 -8.07 10.02
CA LYS A 22 1.01 -8.33 8.89
C LYS A 22 0.38 -9.72 9.05
N LEU A 23 -0.87 -9.86 8.63
CA LEU A 23 -1.50 -11.18 8.49
C LEU A 23 -0.77 -11.98 7.42
N GLY A 24 -0.51 -13.26 7.69
CA GLY A 24 0.12 -14.15 6.72
C GLY A 24 0.81 -15.36 7.34
N PRO A 25 1.29 -16.28 6.50
CA PRO A 25 2.08 -17.42 6.98
C PRO A 25 3.47 -16.97 7.44
N GLY A 26 4.08 -17.77 8.32
CA GLY A 26 5.45 -17.55 8.82
C GLY A 26 5.51 -16.99 10.24
N THR A 27 6.69 -17.06 10.84
CA THR A 27 6.92 -16.71 12.26
C THR A 27 7.02 -15.21 12.53
N ASN A 28 7.12 -14.38 11.49
CA ASN A 28 7.14 -12.91 11.58
C ASN A 28 5.79 -12.26 11.21
N ARG A 29 4.73 -13.07 11.10
CA ARG A 29 3.38 -12.65 10.73
C ARG A 29 2.40 -12.99 11.83
N MET A 30 1.29 -12.26 11.87
CA MET A 30 0.14 -12.64 12.69
C MET A 30 -0.61 -13.78 12.00
N ASN A 31 -0.70 -14.93 12.69
CA ASN A 31 -1.46 -16.10 12.27
C ASN A 31 -1.88 -16.92 13.50
N CYS A 32 -2.70 -17.95 13.25
CA CYS A 32 -3.28 -18.79 14.31
C CYS A 32 -2.23 -19.43 15.21
N THR A 33 -1.13 -19.95 14.63
CA THR A 33 -0.05 -20.60 15.38
C THR A 33 0.65 -19.64 16.34
N VAL A 34 1.02 -18.45 15.86
CA VAL A 34 1.68 -17.43 16.69
C VAL A 34 0.77 -17.01 17.84
N VAL A 35 -0.53 -16.79 17.58
CA VAL A 35 -1.49 -16.40 18.61
C VAL A 35 -1.70 -17.51 19.64
N GLN A 36 -1.80 -18.77 19.19
CA GLN A 36 -1.94 -19.92 20.07
C GLN A 36 -0.71 -20.07 20.99
N GLN A 37 0.51 -20.04 20.44
CA GLN A 37 1.75 -20.10 21.22
C GLN A 37 1.86 -18.94 22.22
N THR A 38 1.43 -17.73 21.81
CA THR A 38 1.40 -16.56 22.67
C THR A 38 0.46 -16.75 23.86
N ALA A 39 -0.76 -17.22 23.60
CA ALA A 39 -1.74 -17.50 24.64
C ALA A 39 -1.29 -18.62 25.58
N GLN A 40 -0.59 -19.64 25.07
CA GLN A 40 -0.02 -20.74 25.87
C GLN A 40 1.05 -20.22 26.84
N GLY A 41 2.00 -19.44 26.32
CA GLY A 41 3.03 -18.82 27.15
C GLY A 41 2.44 -17.89 28.22
N LEU A 42 1.45 -17.07 27.84
CA LEU A 42 0.75 -16.21 28.81
C LEU A 42 0.03 -17.03 29.88
N CYS A 43 -0.67 -18.11 29.50
CA CYS A 43 -1.37 -18.98 30.43
C CYS A 43 -0.40 -19.65 31.42
N ALA A 44 0.72 -20.18 30.93
CA ALA A 44 1.77 -20.76 31.78
C ALA A 44 2.33 -19.72 32.75
N TYR A 45 2.68 -18.52 32.25
CA TYR A 45 3.23 -17.47 33.10
C TYR A 45 2.26 -17.01 34.19
N LEU A 46 0.96 -16.89 33.88
CA LEU A 46 -0.06 -16.50 34.86
C LEU A 46 -0.27 -17.56 35.95
N ARG A 47 -0.19 -18.85 35.61
CA ARG A 47 -0.26 -19.93 36.61
C ARG A 47 0.89 -19.86 37.60
N ASP A 48 2.08 -19.52 37.14
CA ASP A 48 3.25 -19.44 37.99
C ASP A 48 3.28 -18.16 38.83
N THR A 49 2.82 -17.04 38.28
CA THR A 49 2.97 -15.72 38.92
C THR A 49 1.75 -15.23 39.71
N CYS A 50 0.53 -15.61 39.32
CA CYS A 50 -0.68 -15.19 40.02
C CYS A 50 -1.78 -16.28 40.05
N PRO A 51 -1.47 -17.51 40.54
CA PRO A 51 -2.37 -18.67 40.47
C PRO A 51 -3.72 -18.43 41.13
N GLN A 52 -3.75 -17.77 42.28
CA GLN A 52 -5.00 -17.50 43.02
C GLN A 52 -5.93 -16.60 42.21
N ARG A 53 -5.40 -15.47 41.71
CA ARG A 53 -6.19 -14.52 40.91
C ARG A 53 -6.65 -15.13 39.59
N LEU A 54 -5.82 -15.98 38.98
CA LEU A 54 -6.19 -16.71 37.77
C LEU A 54 -7.34 -17.69 38.03
N ALA A 55 -7.32 -18.39 39.18
CA ALA A 55 -8.40 -19.30 39.58
C ALA A 55 -9.70 -18.55 39.88
N GLU A 56 -9.63 -17.39 40.56
CA GLU A 56 -10.77 -16.61 41.03
C GLU A 56 -11.39 -15.67 39.97
N GLY A 57 -10.56 -15.00 39.17
CA GLY A 57 -10.99 -13.98 38.19
C GLY A 57 -10.82 -14.38 36.73
N GLY A 58 -10.02 -15.41 36.45
CA GLY A 58 -9.77 -15.86 35.07
C GLY A 58 -9.07 -14.81 34.21
N VAL A 59 -9.37 -14.80 32.91
CA VAL A 59 -8.86 -13.81 31.95
C VAL A 59 -9.99 -13.16 31.15
N VAL A 60 -9.78 -11.91 30.74
CA VAL A 60 -10.72 -11.15 29.90
C VAL A 60 -10.17 -11.08 28.48
N VAL A 61 -10.99 -11.37 27.46
CA VAL A 61 -10.54 -11.36 26.06
C VAL A 61 -11.48 -10.50 25.22
N GLY A 62 -10.92 -9.49 24.54
CA GLY A 62 -11.63 -8.62 23.61
C GLY A 62 -10.89 -8.50 22.28
N TYR A 63 -11.59 -7.98 21.27
CA TYR A 63 -11.04 -7.79 19.94
C TYR A 63 -11.67 -6.60 19.22
N ASP A 64 -10.98 -6.05 18.23
CA ASP A 64 -11.52 -5.01 17.35
C ASP A 64 -12.09 -5.57 16.04
N GLY A 65 -12.65 -4.71 15.20
CA GLY A 65 -13.31 -5.09 13.94
C GLY A 65 -12.37 -5.49 12.80
N ARG A 66 -11.08 -5.73 13.05
CA ARG A 66 -10.10 -5.99 11.99
C ARG A 66 -10.10 -7.46 11.54
N HIS A 67 -9.60 -7.73 10.34
CA HIS A 67 -9.56 -9.08 9.78
C HIS A 67 -8.79 -10.06 10.68
N GLY A 68 -9.39 -11.22 10.95
CA GLY A 68 -8.82 -12.27 11.80
C GLY A 68 -8.86 -12.00 13.32
N SER A 69 -9.25 -10.80 13.77
CA SER A 69 -9.22 -10.47 15.22
C SER A 69 -10.16 -11.35 16.04
N ARG A 70 -11.36 -11.66 15.50
CA ARG A 70 -12.33 -12.57 16.13
C ARG A 70 -11.74 -13.98 16.31
N ASP A 71 -11.16 -14.53 15.26
CA ASP A 71 -10.62 -15.89 15.27
C ASP A 71 -9.45 -16.00 16.27
N PHE A 72 -8.58 -15.00 16.31
CA PHE A 72 -7.48 -14.92 17.28
C PHE A 72 -7.96 -14.79 18.73
N ALA A 73 -9.05 -14.05 18.99
CA ALA A 73 -9.67 -13.98 20.31
C ALA A 73 -10.28 -15.33 20.71
N HIS A 74 -10.93 -16.03 19.78
CA HIS A 74 -11.47 -17.37 20.02
C HIS A 74 -10.36 -18.41 20.26
N ILE A 75 -9.26 -18.35 19.50
CA ILE A 75 -8.07 -19.20 19.74
C ILE A 75 -7.53 -18.96 21.15
N THR A 76 -7.42 -17.70 21.55
CA THR A 76 -6.99 -17.35 22.91
C THR A 76 -7.91 -17.97 23.95
N ALA A 77 -9.23 -17.81 23.79
CA ALA A 77 -10.21 -18.39 24.69
C ALA A 77 -10.13 -19.92 24.73
N ALA A 78 -9.94 -20.59 23.59
CA ALA A 78 -9.79 -22.04 23.50
C ALA A 78 -8.55 -22.55 24.27
N VAL A 79 -7.42 -21.85 24.16
CA VAL A 79 -6.19 -22.17 24.91
C VAL A 79 -6.46 -22.09 26.41
N PHE A 80 -6.98 -20.96 26.92
CA PHE A 80 -7.26 -20.80 28.34
C PHE A 80 -8.32 -21.79 28.87
N ALA A 81 -9.37 -22.06 28.08
CA ALA A 81 -10.41 -23.02 28.45
C ALA A 81 -9.87 -24.46 28.51
N SER A 82 -9.02 -24.87 27.55
CA SER A 82 -8.33 -26.18 27.59
C SER A 82 -7.45 -26.34 28.83
N ALA A 83 -7.00 -25.21 29.37
CA ALA A 83 -6.21 -25.08 30.57
C ALA A 83 -7.03 -25.04 31.87
N GLY A 84 -8.36 -25.16 31.80
CA GLY A 84 -9.28 -25.07 32.94
C GLY A 84 -9.49 -23.66 33.48
N VAL A 85 -9.07 -22.63 32.75
CA VAL A 85 -9.17 -21.21 33.18
C VAL A 85 -10.48 -20.61 32.68
N ARG A 86 -11.15 -19.85 33.56
CA ARG A 86 -12.34 -19.06 33.18
C ARG A 86 -11.97 -17.92 32.24
N VAL A 87 -12.76 -17.73 31.20
CA VAL A 87 -12.54 -16.72 30.16
C VAL A 87 -13.79 -15.85 30.00
N ALA A 88 -13.66 -14.57 30.31
CA ALA A 88 -14.64 -13.55 29.97
C ALA A 88 -14.36 -13.05 28.54
N LEU A 89 -14.98 -13.69 27.54
CA LEU A 89 -14.80 -13.39 26.12
C LEU A 89 -15.91 -12.46 25.62
N PHE A 90 -15.57 -11.23 25.23
CA PHE A 90 -16.50 -10.37 24.52
C PHE A 90 -16.91 -11.02 23.21
N ARG A 91 -18.21 -11.29 23.02
CA ARG A 91 -18.73 -11.97 21.80
C ARG A 91 -18.90 -11.04 20.59
N ARG A 92 -18.45 -9.79 20.73
CA ARG A 92 -18.57 -8.72 19.75
C ARG A 92 -17.33 -7.82 19.80
N PRO A 93 -17.03 -7.09 18.71
CA PRO A 93 -15.94 -6.12 18.74
C PRO A 93 -16.16 -5.06 19.82
N VAL A 94 -15.10 -4.71 20.55
CA VAL A 94 -15.15 -3.71 21.63
C VAL A 94 -13.98 -2.72 21.55
N PRO A 95 -14.12 -1.49 22.08
CA PRO A 95 -13.00 -0.59 22.28
C PRO A 95 -11.98 -1.16 23.28
N THR A 96 -10.71 -0.80 23.11
CA THR A 96 -9.63 -1.26 24.00
C THR A 96 -9.89 -1.00 25.51
N PRO A 97 -10.44 0.16 25.95
CA PRO A 97 -10.77 0.40 27.36
C PRO A 97 -11.70 -0.64 27.99
N PHE A 98 -12.54 -1.34 27.21
CA PHE A 98 -13.46 -2.34 27.74
C PHE A 98 -12.73 -3.58 28.26
N VAL A 99 -11.55 -3.90 27.71
CA VAL A 99 -10.73 -5.01 28.24
C VAL A 99 -10.11 -4.59 29.58
N ALA A 100 -9.55 -3.38 29.68
CA ALA A 100 -9.06 -2.84 30.95
C ALA A 100 -10.18 -2.76 32.00
N ALA A 101 -11.38 -2.34 31.58
CA ALA A 101 -12.57 -2.33 32.41
C ALA A 101 -12.98 -3.73 32.88
N GLY A 102 -13.05 -4.70 31.97
CA GLY A 102 -13.34 -6.08 32.34
C GLY A 102 -12.35 -6.66 33.34
N VAL A 103 -11.05 -6.37 33.20
CA VAL A 103 -10.05 -6.84 34.16
C VAL A 103 -10.30 -6.27 35.55
N ALA A 104 -10.61 -4.96 35.63
CA ALA A 104 -10.89 -4.30 36.90
C ALA A 104 -12.21 -4.79 37.53
N GLU A 105 -13.31 -4.83 36.77
CA GLU A 105 -14.65 -5.13 37.28
C GLU A 105 -14.85 -6.63 37.60
N LEU A 106 -14.14 -7.52 36.89
CA LEU A 106 -14.27 -8.97 37.09
C LEU A 106 -13.13 -9.55 37.95
N GLY A 107 -12.20 -8.72 38.41
CA GLY A 107 -11.04 -9.17 39.18
C GLY A 107 -10.06 -10.03 38.38
N GLY A 108 -10.09 -9.96 37.04
CA GLY A 108 -9.31 -10.81 36.14
C GLY A 108 -7.81 -10.77 36.43
N ALA A 109 -7.12 -11.90 36.23
CA ALA A 109 -5.66 -11.98 36.37
C ALA A 109 -4.94 -11.25 35.24
N ALA A 110 -5.51 -11.29 34.04
CA ALA A 110 -5.02 -10.59 32.87
C ALA A 110 -6.14 -10.28 31.87
N GLY A 111 -5.88 -9.33 30.97
CA GLY A 111 -6.73 -9.03 29.83
C GLY A 111 -5.96 -9.20 28.52
N VAL A 112 -6.62 -9.66 27.47
CA VAL A 112 -6.08 -9.75 26.11
C VAL A 112 -6.95 -8.92 25.18
N MET A 113 -6.34 -7.95 24.49
CA MET A 113 -7.00 -7.21 23.42
C MET A 113 -6.34 -7.54 22.08
N VAL A 114 -7.08 -8.20 21.20
CA VAL A 114 -6.63 -8.48 19.83
C VAL A 114 -6.88 -7.24 18.96
N THR A 115 -5.80 -6.49 18.70
CA THR A 115 -5.84 -5.25 17.92
C THR A 115 -4.43 -4.83 17.49
N ALA A 116 -4.32 -4.23 16.30
CA ALA A 116 -3.12 -3.51 15.88
C ALA A 116 -3.21 -1.99 16.11
N SER A 117 -4.18 -1.51 16.88
CA SER A 117 -4.43 -0.08 17.10
C SER A 117 -4.62 0.67 15.77
N HIS A 118 -3.79 1.67 15.46
CA HIS A 118 -3.90 2.52 14.28
C HIS A 118 -3.21 1.94 13.03
N ASN A 119 -2.60 0.75 13.11
CA ASN A 119 -1.94 0.13 11.96
C ASN A 119 -2.93 -0.17 10.82
N PRO A 120 -2.49 -0.13 9.55
CA PRO A 120 -3.32 -0.48 8.38
C PRO A 120 -4.00 -1.83 8.50
N LYS A 121 -5.12 -2.03 7.79
CA LYS A 121 -6.00 -3.21 7.91
C LYS A 121 -5.30 -4.57 7.71
N GLU A 122 -4.18 -4.59 7.00
CA GLU A 122 -3.38 -5.79 6.72
C GLU A 122 -2.59 -6.29 7.94
N TYR A 123 -2.44 -5.48 8.98
CA TYR A 123 -1.79 -5.88 10.24
C TYR A 123 -2.76 -6.67 11.14
N ASN A 124 -2.30 -7.22 12.25
CA ASN A 124 -3.08 -7.51 13.45
C ASN A 124 -2.15 -7.43 14.68
N GLY A 125 -2.67 -7.61 15.88
CA GLY A 125 -1.86 -7.59 17.09
C GLY A 125 -2.52 -8.21 18.30
N TYR A 126 -1.73 -8.37 19.37
CA TYR A 126 -2.08 -9.07 20.59
C TYR A 126 -1.55 -8.31 21.80
N LYS A 127 -2.42 -7.54 22.47
CA LYS A 127 -2.04 -6.72 23.63
C LYS A 127 -2.42 -7.41 24.94
N VAL A 128 -1.58 -7.29 25.96
CA VAL A 128 -1.80 -7.89 27.27
C VAL A 128 -1.91 -6.80 28.35
N TYR A 129 -2.92 -6.94 29.18
CA TYR A 129 -3.20 -6.16 30.38
C TYR A 129 -2.95 -7.03 31.60
N TRP A 130 -2.35 -6.47 32.65
CA TRP A 130 -2.17 -7.17 33.92
C TRP A 130 -3.36 -6.99 34.85
N GLY A 131 -3.37 -7.65 36.01
CA GLY A 131 -4.51 -7.62 36.95
C GLY A 131 -4.84 -6.23 37.52
N ASN A 132 -3.98 -5.22 37.35
CA ASN A 132 -4.30 -3.83 37.70
C ASN A 132 -5.07 -3.09 36.58
N GLY A 133 -5.40 -3.76 35.47
CA GLY A 133 -6.06 -3.16 34.31
C GLY A 133 -5.14 -2.30 33.43
N CYS A 134 -3.83 -2.28 33.71
CA CYS A 134 -2.83 -1.56 32.92
C CYS A 134 -2.16 -2.49 31.90
N GLN A 135 -1.67 -1.94 30.78
CA GLN A 135 -0.83 -2.69 29.86
C GLN A 135 0.48 -3.11 30.54
N ILE A 136 0.96 -4.32 30.21
CA ILE A 136 2.15 -4.90 30.85
C ILE A 136 3.42 -4.05 30.66
N ILE A 137 4.24 -4.00 31.70
CA ILE A 137 5.58 -3.40 31.76
C ILE A 137 6.57 -4.44 32.34
N PRO A 138 7.90 -4.20 32.27
CA PRO A 138 8.87 -5.03 32.99
C PRO A 138 8.53 -5.21 34.48
N PRO A 139 8.74 -6.41 35.05
CA PRO A 139 9.37 -7.60 34.43
C PRO A 139 8.40 -8.54 33.70
N HIS A 140 7.09 -8.27 33.70
CA HIS A 140 6.08 -9.20 33.19
C HIS A 140 6.19 -9.44 31.68
N ASP A 141 6.57 -8.44 30.91
CA ASP A 141 6.79 -8.56 29.46
C ASP A 141 7.90 -9.59 29.12
N ALA A 142 9.05 -9.51 29.79
CA ALA A 142 10.16 -10.44 29.63
C ALA A 142 9.79 -11.85 30.11
N GLY A 143 9.08 -11.94 31.26
CA GLY A 143 8.61 -13.21 31.80
C GLY A 143 7.64 -13.92 30.86
N ILE A 144 6.67 -13.20 30.30
CA ILE A 144 5.74 -13.73 29.30
C ILE A 144 6.49 -14.17 28.04
N ALA A 145 7.43 -13.36 27.53
CA ALA A 145 8.22 -13.71 26.36
C ALA A 145 9.01 -15.02 26.56
N ALA A 146 9.65 -15.18 27.72
CA ALA A 146 10.34 -16.42 28.09
C ALA A 146 9.37 -17.62 28.15
N ALA A 147 8.18 -17.43 28.74
CA ALA A 147 7.16 -18.47 28.81
C ALA A 147 6.60 -18.87 27.43
N ILE A 148 6.48 -17.93 26.48
CA ILE A 148 6.10 -18.24 25.09
C ILE A 148 7.16 -19.13 24.43
N LEU A 149 8.44 -18.80 24.59
CA LEU A 149 9.54 -19.60 24.04
C LEU A 149 9.61 -21.01 24.66
N ALA A 150 9.20 -21.15 25.92
CA ALA A 150 9.10 -22.45 26.58
C ALA A 150 7.86 -23.27 26.15
N ASN A 151 6.87 -22.66 25.49
CA ASN A 151 5.59 -23.27 25.14
C ASN A 151 5.28 -23.18 23.62
N LEU A 152 6.28 -23.44 22.78
CA LEU A 152 6.14 -23.36 21.31
C LEU A 152 5.37 -24.54 20.69
N ASP A 153 5.34 -25.70 21.34
CA ASP A 153 4.55 -26.84 20.84
C ASP A 153 3.05 -26.55 21.06
N PRO A 154 2.22 -26.52 19.99
CA PRO A 154 0.80 -26.21 20.14
C PRO A 154 0.07 -27.23 21.00
N TRP A 155 -0.63 -26.75 22.02
CA TRP A 155 -1.51 -27.56 22.88
C TRP A 155 -2.71 -28.07 22.09
N VAL A 156 -3.27 -29.19 22.55
CA VAL A 156 -4.53 -29.71 22.01
C VAL A 156 -5.67 -28.86 22.58
N THR A 157 -6.27 -28.02 21.74
CA THR A 157 -7.39 -27.14 22.11
C THR A 157 -8.67 -27.54 21.38
N PRO A 158 -9.86 -27.26 21.94
CA PRO A 158 -11.11 -27.31 21.18
C PRO A 158 -11.02 -26.45 19.92
N ASP A 159 -11.79 -26.80 18.88
CA ASP A 159 -11.87 -25.98 17.68
C ASP A 159 -12.43 -24.58 18.06
N PRO A 160 -11.69 -23.48 17.80
CA PRO A 160 -12.15 -22.12 18.10
C PRO A 160 -13.45 -21.71 17.41
N SER A 161 -13.85 -22.45 16.36
CA SER A 161 -15.09 -22.27 15.61
C SER A 161 -16.26 -23.09 16.17
N ASP A 162 -15.99 -24.01 17.10
CA ASP A 162 -17.00 -24.91 17.66
C ASP A 162 -17.99 -24.16 18.54
N PRO A 163 -19.30 -24.18 18.23
CA PRO A 163 -20.33 -23.63 19.09
C PRO A 163 -20.30 -24.20 20.53
N ALA A 164 -19.82 -25.44 20.72
CA ALA A 164 -19.68 -26.05 22.04
C ALA A 164 -18.66 -25.33 22.93
N LEU A 165 -17.60 -24.74 22.36
CA LEU A 165 -16.66 -23.90 23.11
C LEU A 165 -17.38 -22.67 23.67
N LEU A 166 -18.20 -22.00 22.84
CA LEU A 166 -18.99 -20.84 23.26
C LEU A 166 -20.11 -21.20 24.25
N ALA A 167 -20.53 -22.46 24.29
CA ALA A 167 -21.48 -22.98 25.28
C ALA A 167 -20.80 -23.50 26.56
N SER A 168 -19.46 -23.50 26.63
CA SER A 168 -18.71 -23.97 27.79
C SER A 168 -19.03 -23.14 29.03
N PRO A 169 -19.18 -23.75 30.21
CA PRO A 169 -19.35 -23.02 31.48
C PRO A 169 -18.11 -22.20 31.87
N LEU A 170 -16.96 -22.44 31.23
CA LEU A 170 -15.75 -21.65 31.43
C LEU A 170 -15.79 -20.30 30.69
N LEU A 171 -16.70 -20.12 29.71
CA LEU A 171 -16.77 -18.91 28.90
C LEU A 171 -18.02 -18.08 29.23
N THR A 172 -17.81 -16.81 29.56
CA THR A 172 -18.90 -15.83 29.78
C THR A 172 -18.75 -14.64 28.83
N ASP A 173 -19.86 -14.01 28.44
CA ASP A 173 -19.83 -12.71 27.75
C ASP A 173 -19.89 -11.58 28.80
N PRO A 174 -18.81 -10.80 29.00
CA PRO A 174 -18.78 -9.77 30.02
C PRO A 174 -19.49 -8.47 29.61
N TRP A 175 -20.11 -8.43 28.43
CA TRP A 175 -20.68 -7.22 27.84
C TRP A 175 -21.55 -6.41 28.81
N ASP A 176 -22.59 -6.99 29.40
CA ASP A 176 -23.55 -6.22 30.21
C ASP A 176 -22.90 -5.64 31.47
N VAL A 177 -22.14 -6.46 32.20
CA VAL A 177 -21.45 -6.05 33.44
C VAL A 177 -20.47 -4.91 33.16
N VAL A 178 -19.62 -5.08 32.15
CA VAL A 178 -18.57 -4.10 31.85
C VAL A 178 -19.17 -2.82 31.27
N THR A 179 -20.14 -2.93 30.37
CA THR A 179 -20.78 -1.77 29.74
C THR A 179 -21.52 -0.92 30.76
N SER A 180 -22.28 -1.55 31.66
CA SER A 180 -22.99 -0.85 32.74
C SER A 180 -22.01 -0.15 33.69
N ALA A 181 -20.95 -0.84 34.15
CA ALA A 181 -19.95 -0.24 35.02
C ALA A 181 -19.19 0.92 34.34
N TYR A 182 -18.82 0.74 33.07
CA TYR A 182 -18.14 1.76 32.27
C TYR A 182 -18.98 3.03 32.15
N TYR A 183 -20.25 2.93 31.73
CA TYR A 183 -21.12 4.09 31.58
C TYR A 183 -21.52 4.70 32.93
N ALA A 184 -21.63 3.90 33.99
CA ALA A 184 -21.84 4.43 35.34
C ALA A 184 -20.65 5.28 35.83
N ARG A 185 -19.40 4.89 35.52
CA ARG A 185 -18.22 5.73 35.81
C ARG A 185 -18.19 6.97 34.94
N LEU A 186 -18.49 6.84 33.64
CA LEU A 186 -18.55 8.00 32.74
C LEU A 186 -19.59 9.03 33.21
N ALA A 187 -20.76 8.58 33.66
CA ALA A 187 -21.79 9.46 34.19
C ALA A 187 -21.33 10.28 35.41
N LYS A 188 -20.43 9.73 36.23
CA LYS A 188 -19.83 10.44 37.38
C LYS A 188 -18.84 11.54 36.96
N LEU A 189 -18.39 11.55 35.71
CA LEU A 189 -17.52 12.61 35.17
C LEU A 189 -18.30 13.78 34.56
N SER A 190 -19.62 13.64 34.39
CA SER A 190 -20.44 14.71 33.83
C SER A 190 -20.54 15.87 34.82
N TYR A 191 -20.05 17.03 34.40
CA TYR A 191 -20.13 18.27 35.16
C TYR A 191 -21.55 18.87 35.18
N LEU A 192 -22.33 18.66 34.12
CA LEU A 192 -23.71 19.16 33.97
C LEU A 192 -24.76 18.21 34.57
N GLY A 193 -24.37 16.98 34.92
CA GLY A 193 -25.24 15.94 35.46
C GLY A 193 -26.37 15.52 34.50
N ALA A 194 -27.16 14.53 34.90
CA ALA A 194 -28.36 14.07 34.16
C ALA A 194 -29.51 15.11 34.12
N ALA A 195 -29.22 16.40 34.27
CA ALA A 195 -30.19 17.50 34.32
C ALA A 195 -30.39 18.22 32.98
N VAL A 196 -29.94 17.63 31.86
CA VAL A 196 -30.13 18.20 30.51
C VAL A 196 -30.97 17.28 29.62
N ALA A 197 -32.05 16.72 30.18
CA ALA A 197 -33.12 16.10 29.40
C ALA A 197 -34.46 16.76 29.76
N GLY A 198 -34.76 17.87 29.05
CA GLY A 198 -36.11 18.40 28.80
C GLY A 198 -36.96 18.78 30.01
N GLY A 199 -36.90 20.03 30.46
CA GLY A 199 -37.94 20.61 31.32
C GLY A 199 -37.43 21.54 32.42
N ARG A 200 -36.83 22.67 32.06
CA ARG A 200 -36.27 23.62 33.05
C ARG A 200 -37.23 24.74 33.47
N GLU A 201 -38.22 25.10 32.65
CA GLU A 201 -39.15 26.20 33.01
C GLU A 201 -40.38 25.75 33.83
N ALA A 202 -40.84 24.50 33.72
CA ALA A 202 -42.07 24.06 34.39
C ALA A 202 -41.86 23.47 35.81
N SER A 203 -40.64 23.05 36.16
CA SER A 203 -40.36 22.27 37.38
C SER A 203 -39.80 23.08 38.56
N LEU A 204 -39.19 24.25 38.30
CA LEU A 204 -38.54 25.05 39.36
C LEU A 204 -39.54 25.83 40.23
N GLY A 205 -40.73 26.15 39.72
CA GLY A 205 -41.79 26.78 40.52
C GLY A 205 -42.39 25.85 41.60
N ALA A 206 -42.20 24.54 41.49
CA ALA A 206 -42.81 23.53 42.38
C ALA A 206 -41.91 23.09 43.56
N LEU A 207 -40.64 23.48 43.59
CA LEU A 207 -39.63 23.01 44.56
C LEU A 207 -39.45 23.92 45.79
N GLY A 208 -39.92 25.17 45.75
CA GLY A 208 -39.60 26.18 46.77
C GLY A 208 -38.12 26.59 46.74
N THR A 209 -37.71 27.55 47.59
CA THR A 209 -36.29 27.94 47.73
C THR A 209 -35.51 26.79 48.40
N PRO A 210 -34.50 26.18 47.75
CA PRO A 210 -33.72 25.09 48.36
C PRO A 210 -32.96 25.55 49.60
N VAL A 211 -32.74 24.67 50.58
CA VAL A 211 -31.89 24.93 51.75
C VAL A 211 -30.53 24.25 51.56
N TYR A 212 -29.45 24.93 51.94
CA TYR A 212 -28.09 24.42 51.85
C TYR A 212 -27.36 24.56 53.19
N THR A 213 -26.60 23.54 53.59
CA THR A 213 -25.64 23.66 54.69
C THR A 213 -24.25 23.20 54.24
N PRO A 214 -23.18 24.00 54.43
CA PRO A 214 -21.82 23.55 54.20
C PRO A 214 -21.25 22.84 55.43
N LEU A 215 -22.02 22.65 56.51
CA LEU A 215 -21.59 22.03 57.77
C LEU A 215 -20.30 22.66 58.34
N HIS A 216 -20.19 24.00 58.34
CA HIS A 216 -18.95 24.75 58.67
C HIS A 216 -17.75 24.47 57.75
N GLY A 217 -17.99 23.89 56.58
CA GLY A 217 -17.00 23.72 55.52
C GLY A 217 -16.91 24.92 54.59
N VAL A 218 -15.99 24.85 53.62
CA VAL A 218 -15.69 25.94 52.67
C VAL A 218 -16.62 25.96 51.44
N GLY A 219 -17.57 25.02 51.33
CA GLY A 219 -18.38 24.80 50.13
C GLY A 219 -19.43 25.89 49.80
N ALA A 220 -19.74 26.80 50.73
CA ALA A 220 -20.82 27.78 50.54
C ALA A 220 -20.57 28.78 49.41
N GLU A 221 -19.36 29.33 49.31
CA GLU A 221 -19.06 30.31 48.26
C GLU A 221 -19.09 29.66 46.88
N ALA A 222 -18.52 28.46 46.75
CA ALA A 222 -18.51 27.68 45.52
C ALA A 222 -19.93 27.30 45.06
N LEU A 223 -20.79 26.86 46.00
CA LEU A 223 -22.15 26.47 45.67
C LEU A 223 -23.04 27.69 45.31
N LEU A 224 -22.90 28.81 46.03
CA LEU A 224 -23.61 30.05 45.67
C LEU A 224 -23.19 30.57 44.29
N LYS A 225 -21.89 30.47 43.97
CA LYS A 225 -21.39 30.83 42.64
C LYS A 225 -21.93 29.88 41.57
N ALA A 226 -22.01 28.58 41.84
CA ALA A 226 -22.60 27.61 40.94
C ALA A 226 -24.09 27.91 40.67
N PHE A 227 -24.87 28.23 41.69
CA PHE A 227 -26.28 28.62 41.53
C PHE A 227 -26.42 29.89 40.69
N GLN A 228 -25.57 30.89 40.92
CA GLN A 228 -25.54 32.12 40.12
C GLN A 228 -25.20 31.85 38.65
N VAL A 229 -24.17 31.04 38.38
CA VAL A 229 -23.74 30.68 37.01
C VAL A 229 -24.82 29.86 36.28
N MET A 230 -25.58 29.05 37.02
CA MET A 230 -26.62 28.17 36.49
C MET A 230 -28.00 28.84 36.39
N ASP A 231 -28.07 30.16 36.66
CA ASP A 231 -29.28 30.99 36.71
C ASP A 231 -30.39 30.38 37.60
N LEU A 232 -29.98 29.78 38.72
CA LEU A 232 -30.87 29.22 39.74
C LEU A 232 -31.11 30.26 40.85
N PRO A 233 -32.33 30.34 41.42
CA PRO A 233 -32.56 31.17 42.59
C PRO A 233 -31.64 30.71 43.75
N PRO A 234 -30.93 31.63 44.43
CA PRO A 234 -29.95 31.26 45.44
C PRO A 234 -30.61 30.44 46.56
N PRO A 235 -29.95 29.37 47.04
CA PRO A 235 -30.46 28.57 48.13
C PRO A 235 -30.36 29.37 49.44
N TYR A 236 -31.22 29.06 50.40
CA TYR A 236 -31.09 29.54 51.75
C TYR A 236 -29.96 28.77 52.46
N VAL A 237 -28.85 29.44 52.74
CA VAL A 237 -27.73 28.86 53.48
C VAL A 237 -28.04 28.91 54.97
N VAL A 238 -27.97 27.76 55.67
CA VAL A 238 -28.18 27.64 57.12
C VAL A 238 -27.17 28.53 57.87
N PRO A 239 -27.59 29.65 58.49
CA PRO A 239 -26.67 30.65 59.03
C PRO A 239 -25.72 30.11 60.10
N GLU A 240 -26.23 29.19 60.93
CA GLU A 240 -25.49 28.54 62.03
C GLU A 240 -24.38 27.61 61.55
N GLN A 241 -24.34 27.30 60.26
CA GLN A 241 -23.33 26.43 59.63
C GLN A 241 -22.67 27.09 58.43
N ALA A 242 -22.98 28.35 58.10
CA ALA A 242 -22.64 28.99 56.82
C ALA A 242 -21.16 29.39 56.69
N HIS A 243 -20.49 29.65 57.81
CA HIS A 243 -19.11 30.11 57.84
C HIS A 243 -18.16 28.96 58.17
N PRO A 244 -16.97 28.91 57.54
CA PRO A 244 -15.98 27.91 57.88
C PRO A 244 -15.55 27.98 59.35
N ASP A 245 -15.64 26.87 60.06
CA ASP A 245 -15.21 26.76 61.47
C ASP A 245 -14.52 25.40 61.68
N PRO A 246 -13.21 25.39 62.01
CA PRO A 246 -12.44 24.16 62.17
C PRO A 246 -12.89 23.29 63.36
N ASP A 247 -13.65 23.85 64.31
CA ASP A 247 -14.17 23.11 65.47
C ASP A 247 -15.56 22.51 65.21
N PHE A 248 -16.17 22.76 64.04
CA PHE A 248 -17.47 22.24 63.61
C PHE A 248 -18.56 22.27 64.71
N PRO A 249 -18.76 23.41 65.40
CA PRO A 249 -19.38 23.47 66.74
C PRO A 249 -20.85 23.02 66.83
N THR A 250 -21.51 22.79 65.69
CA THR A 250 -22.91 22.36 65.64
C THR A 250 -23.11 20.90 65.20
N VAL A 251 -22.04 20.17 64.89
CA VAL A 251 -22.08 18.75 64.48
C VAL A 251 -20.94 17.95 65.10
N VAL A 252 -21.19 16.69 65.47
CA VAL A 252 -20.15 15.81 66.05
C VAL A 252 -19.14 15.35 64.99
N PHE A 253 -19.61 15.16 63.76
CA PHE A 253 -18.80 14.80 62.60
C PHE A 253 -19.43 15.44 61.35
N PRO A 254 -18.70 16.29 60.59
CA PRO A 254 -19.27 17.08 59.49
C PRO A 254 -19.45 16.27 58.19
N ASN A 255 -20.04 15.06 58.28
CA ASN A 255 -20.33 14.20 57.14
C ASN A 255 -21.86 14.08 56.95
N PRO A 256 -22.41 14.44 55.77
CA PRO A 256 -23.84 14.29 55.45
C PRO A 256 -24.39 12.86 55.57
N GLU A 257 -23.54 11.83 55.62
CA GLU A 257 -23.97 10.42 55.76
C GLU A 257 -24.33 10.01 57.20
N GLU A 258 -23.99 10.81 58.22
CA GLU A 258 -24.15 10.50 59.65
C GLU A 258 -25.61 10.59 60.18
N GLY A 259 -26.56 11.00 59.34
CA GLY A 259 -27.99 10.99 59.69
C GLY A 259 -28.42 12.07 60.70
N ALA A 260 -29.31 11.71 61.64
CA ALA A 260 -30.27 12.62 62.29
C ALA A 260 -29.69 13.80 63.11
N GLY A 261 -28.38 13.85 63.38
CA GLY A 261 -27.69 14.99 64.02
C GLY A 261 -27.09 16.01 63.05
N THR A 262 -26.60 15.57 61.89
CA THR A 262 -25.97 16.44 60.88
C THR A 262 -27.00 17.25 60.11
N TRP A 263 -28.18 16.68 59.87
CA TRP A 263 -29.24 17.30 59.09
C TRP A 263 -30.21 18.18 59.90
N THR A 264 -30.14 18.16 61.24
CA THR A 264 -31.19 18.76 62.09
C THR A 264 -31.44 20.24 61.77
N LEU A 265 -30.38 21.02 61.60
CA LEU A 265 -30.49 22.46 61.31
C LEU A 265 -30.97 22.71 59.88
N ALA A 266 -30.50 21.92 58.91
CA ALA A 266 -30.89 22.05 57.51
C ALA A 266 -32.34 21.61 57.24
N PHE A 267 -32.80 20.54 57.88
CA PHE A 267 -34.20 20.11 57.81
C PHE A 267 -35.13 21.07 58.55
N ARG A 268 -34.75 21.58 59.74
CA ARG A 268 -35.54 22.62 60.42
C ARG A 268 -35.70 23.86 59.54
N ALA A 269 -34.60 24.36 58.98
CA ALA A 269 -34.64 25.48 58.05
C ALA A 269 -35.47 25.18 56.78
N GLY A 270 -35.45 23.92 56.32
CA GLY A 270 -36.29 23.45 55.21
C GLY A 270 -37.78 23.46 55.54
N GLU A 271 -38.17 22.94 56.70
CA GLU A 271 -39.56 22.91 57.18
C GLU A 271 -40.11 24.32 57.40
N GLU A 272 -39.35 25.21 58.06
CA GLU A 272 -39.74 26.60 58.33
C GLU A 272 -39.99 27.41 57.05
N ARG A 273 -39.32 27.04 55.95
CA ARG A 273 -39.36 27.75 54.67
C ARG A 273 -40.15 27.02 53.58
N GLY A 274 -40.69 25.84 53.88
CA GLY A 274 -41.39 25.01 52.91
C GLY A 274 -40.50 24.52 51.76
N ALA A 275 -39.19 24.38 51.98
CA ALA A 275 -38.25 23.90 50.97
C ALA A 275 -38.44 22.41 50.73
N ARG A 276 -38.54 21.99 49.47
CA ARG A 276 -38.63 20.56 49.10
C ARG A 276 -37.27 19.92 48.82
N LEU A 277 -36.20 20.70 48.87
CA LEU A 277 -34.84 20.28 48.57
C LEU A 277 -33.88 20.84 49.64
N VAL A 278 -33.13 19.95 50.29
CA VAL A 278 -32.08 20.28 51.26
C VAL A 278 -30.77 19.65 50.76
N LEU A 279 -29.71 20.45 50.71
CA LEU A 279 -28.39 20.09 50.18
C LEU A 279 -27.34 20.22 51.28
N ALA A 280 -26.36 19.29 51.34
CA ALA A 280 -25.22 19.38 52.23
C ALA A 280 -23.94 18.87 51.55
N ASN A 281 -22.80 19.53 51.80
CA ASN A 281 -21.49 19.07 51.35
C ASN A 281 -20.62 18.73 52.57
N ASP A 282 -19.83 17.65 52.48
CA ASP A 282 -18.71 17.35 53.39
C ASP A 282 -17.57 18.40 53.18
N PRO A 283 -16.84 18.83 54.22
CA PRO A 283 -15.66 19.69 54.10
C PRO A 283 -14.44 19.09 53.38
N GLY A 284 -14.50 17.88 52.81
CA GLY A 284 -13.39 17.25 52.08
C GLY A 284 -13.06 17.86 50.71
N GLU A 285 -12.35 18.99 50.67
CA GLU A 285 -11.51 19.32 49.51
C GLU A 285 -10.29 18.37 49.50
N VAL A 286 -10.09 17.64 48.41
CA VAL A 286 -8.78 17.00 48.17
C VAL A 286 -7.79 18.15 47.97
N PRO A 287 -6.78 18.34 48.84
CA PRO A 287 -5.83 19.43 48.67
C PRO A 287 -5.22 19.36 47.26
N PRO A 288 -5.04 20.49 46.56
CA PRO A 288 -4.45 20.48 45.21
C PRO A 288 -3.17 19.64 45.15
N SER A 289 -2.36 19.63 46.21
CA SER A 289 -1.14 18.82 46.33
C SER A 289 -1.34 17.30 46.23
N ARG A 290 -2.54 16.78 46.49
CA ARG A 290 -2.91 15.36 46.30
C ARG A 290 -3.47 15.09 44.90
N CYS A 291 -3.83 16.12 44.15
CA CYS A 291 -4.24 15.99 42.75
C CYS A 291 -3.01 15.83 41.85
N VAL A 292 -3.09 14.89 40.91
CA VAL A 292 -2.00 14.60 39.97
C VAL A 292 -2.51 14.66 38.54
N MET A 293 -1.72 15.28 37.67
CA MET A 293 -1.87 15.11 36.23
C MET A 293 -0.57 14.60 35.60
N LEU A 294 -0.69 13.73 34.61
CA LEU A 294 0.45 13.08 33.97
C LEU A 294 0.54 13.45 32.48
N ALA A 295 1.77 13.51 31.99
CA ALA A 295 2.01 13.55 30.55
C ALA A 295 3.23 12.70 30.18
N SER A 296 3.29 12.26 28.93
CA SER A 296 4.51 11.62 28.45
C SER A 296 5.65 12.64 28.34
N ALA A 297 6.89 12.14 28.38
CA ALA A 297 8.10 12.95 28.25
C ALA A 297 8.15 13.74 26.94
N VAL A 298 7.49 13.26 25.89
CA VAL A 298 7.42 13.93 24.58
C VAL A 298 6.19 14.83 24.42
N SER A 299 5.26 14.82 25.39
CA SER A 299 4.04 15.64 25.35
C SER A 299 4.28 17.06 25.85
N SER A 300 3.41 17.97 25.43
CA SER A 300 3.45 19.38 25.83
C SER A 300 3.50 19.58 27.34
N LYS A 301 4.30 20.54 27.80
CA LYS A 301 4.46 20.86 29.23
C LYS A 301 3.46 21.91 29.74
N LEU A 302 2.37 22.19 29.01
CA LEU A 302 1.31 23.09 29.49
C LEU A 302 0.75 22.63 30.86
N LEU A 303 0.55 21.32 31.07
CA LEU A 303 0.11 20.79 32.38
C LEU A 303 1.10 21.07 33.51
N ALA A 304 2.41 21.14 33.22
CA ALA A 304 3.41 21.51 34.21
C ALA A 304 3.31 22.99 34.58
N SER A 305 2.98 23.85 33.62
CA SER A 305 2.73 25.28 33.88
C SER A 305 1.46 25.50 34.70
N MET A 306 0.39 24.76 34.36
CA MET A 306 -0.84 24.74 35.15
C MET A 306 -0.57 24.23 36.57
N ALA A 307 0.19 23.15 36.75
CA ALA A 307 0.56 22.62 38.06
C ALA A 307 1.27 23.67 38.93
N ALA A 308 2.21 24.42 38.35
CA ALA A 308 2.93 25.48 39.04
C ALA A 308 2.01 26.64 39.48
N SER A 309 0.94 26.92 38.73
CA SER A 309 -0.03 27.98 39.04
C SER A 309 -1.12 27.52 40.01
N GLU A 310 -1.62 26.30 39.84
CA GLU A 310 -2.81 25.75 40.53
C GLU A 310 -2.46 24.87 41.73
N GLY A 311 -1.18 24.55 41.94
CA GLY A 311 -0.70 23.82 43.11
C GLY A 311 -0.90 22.30 43.08
N PHE A 312 -1.36 21.72 41.96
CA PHE A 312 -1.39 20.27 41.77
C PHE A 312 -0.03 19.71 41.34
N ARG A 313 0.15 18.39 41.44
CA ARG A 313 1.41 17.74 41.09
C ARG A 313 1.41 17.28 39.63
N PHE A 314 2.39 17.74 38.86
CA PHE A 314 2.66 17.23 37.51
C PHE A 314 3.66 16.07 37.55
N VAL A 315 3.36 14.97 36.86
CA VAL A 315 4.26 13.82 36.75
C VAL A 315 4.52 13.48 35.29
N GLU A 316 5.81 13.44 34.93
CA GLU A 316 6.25 13.02 33.62
C GLU A 316 6.52 11.50 33.59
N THR A 317 6.17 10.85 32.48
CA THR A 317 6.42 9.41 32.29
C THR A 317 7.06 9.13 30.92
N LEU A 318 7.63 7.93 30.71
CA LEU A 318 8.08 7.51 29.38
C LEU A 318 6.90 7.45 28.39
N THR A 319 7.18 7.63 27.10
CA THR A 319 6.14 7.54 26.07
C THR A 319 5.54 6.13 25.99
N GLY A 320 4.22 6.07 26.03
CA GLY A 320 3.38 4.88 25.96
C GLY A 320 2.40 4.83 27.14
N PHE A 321 1.12 4.59 26.85
CA PHE A 321 0.06 4.50 27.87
C PHE A 321 0.28 3.43 28.95
N LYS A 322 1.13 2.42 28.69
CA LYS A 322 1.58 1.48 29.73
C LYS A 322 2.26 2.20 30.90
N TRP A 323 3.04 3.25 30.63
CA TRP A 323 3.74 4.03 31.64
C TRP A 323 2.80 5.01 32.34
N LEU A 324 1.96 5.73 31.58
CA LEU A 324 0.95 6.63 32.14
C LEU A 324 -0.03 5.89 33.07
N GLY A 325 -0.62 4.79 32.59
CA GLY A 325 -1.59 4.00 33.34
C GLY A 325 -0.98 3.32 34.57
N SER A 326 0.21 2.71 34.43
CA SER A 326 0.89 2.07 35.57
C SER A 326 1.36 3.09 36.61
N THR A 327 1.85 4.25 36.18
CA THR A 327 2.21 5.33 37.11
C THR A 327 0.98 5.86 37.82
N ALA A 328 -0.12 6.09 37.10
CA ALA A 328 -1.37 6.53 37.73
C ALA A 328 -1.88 5.52 38.78
N ALA A 329 -1.91 4.23 38.43
CA ALA A 329 -2.31 3.17 39.37
C ALA A 329 -1.40 3.11 40.60
N ARG A 330 -0.09 3.26 40.41
CA ARG A 330 0.89 3.29 41.49
C ARG A 330 0.68 4.48 42.42
N LEU A 331 0.51 5.69 41.87
CA LEU A 331 0.30 6.92 42.64
C LEU A 331 -1.01 6.85 43.45
N GLU A 332 -2.07 6.31 42.86
CA GLU A 332 -3.34 6.12 43.57
C GLU A 332 -3.22 5.09 44.70
N ALA A 333 -2.55 3.96 44.44
CA ALA A 333 -2.45 2.86 45.41
C ALA A 333 -1.44 3.12 46.55
N GLU A 334 -0.27 3.67 46.23
CA GLU A 334 0.83 3.84 47.20
C GLU A 334 0.78 5.19 47.91
N GLU A 335 0.36 6.25 47.22
CA GLU A 335 0.42 7.62 47.72
C GLU A 335 -0.98 8.19 48.03
N GLY A 336 -2.05 7.44 47.73
CA GLY A 336 -3.43 7.92 47.85
C GLY A 336 -3.66 9.20 47.04
N ALA A 337 -2.98 9.32 45.90
CA ALA A 337 -3.09 10.47 45.01
C ALA A 337 -4.39 10.40 44.21
N ASN A 338 -4.96 11.56 43.87
CA ASN A 338 -6.11 11.66 42.99
C ASN A 338 -5.62 12.01 41.58
N VAL A 339 -5.50 11.01 40.70
CA VAL A 339 -5.07 11.25 39.32
C VAL A 339 -6.25 11.76 38.51
N LEU A 340 -6.21 13.04 38.14
CA LEU A 340 -7.30 13.73 37.44
C LEU A 340 -7.23 13.55 35.93
N PHE A 341 -6.02 13.47 35.37
CA PHE A 341 -5.84 13.48 33.93
C PHE A 341 -4.46 12.94 33.54
N ALA A 342 -4.40 12.17 32.46
CA ALA A 342 -3.14 11.79 31.82
C ALA A 342 -3.27 11.90 30.29
N PHE A 343 -2.24 12.39 29.60
CA PHE A 343 -2.27 12.45 28.14
C PHE A 343 -0.92 12.18 27.47
N GLU A 344 -0.99 11.84 26.19
CA GLU A 344 0.14 11.69 25.28
C GLU A 344 -0.10 12.52 24.01
N GLU A 345 0.96 12.99 23.33
CA GLU A 345 0.82 13.81 22.11
C GLU A 345 0.11 13.02 20.99
N ALA A 346 0.29 11.71 20.99
CA ALA A 346 -0.28 10.74 20.06
C ALA A 346 -1.80 10.52 20.27
N ILE A 347 -2.54 11.59 20.58
CA ILE A 347 -4.00 11.64 20.67
C ILE A 347 -4.53 10.60 21.67
N GLY A 348 -3.88 10.50 22.82
CA GLY A 348 -4.31 9.62 23.90
C GLY A 348 -4.63 10.42 25.14
N PHE A 349 -5.80 10.17 25.72
CA PHE A 349 -6.29 10.83 26.92
C PHE A 349 -6.84 9.78 27.89
N MET A 350 -6.58 9.95 29.18
CA MET A 350 -7.13 9.14 30.26
C MET A 350 -7.64 10.10 31.34
N LEU A 351 -8.94 10.07 31.55
CA LEU A 351 -9.61 10.90 32.56
C LEU A 351 -9.55 10.19 33.92
N GLY A 352 -9.38 10.98 34.98
CA GLY A 352 -9.49 10.50 36.36
C GLY A 352 -10.84 9.82 36.59
N GLY A 353 -10.88 8.80 37.44
CA GLY A 353 -12.08 7.99 37.68
C GLY A 353 -12.42 6.99 36.57
N MET A 354 -11.79 7.04 35.39
CA MET A 354 -11.87 6.00 34.36
C MET A 354 -10.78 4.93 34.53
N TYR A 355 -10.84 3.90 33.67
CA TYR A 355 -9.89 2.79 33.63
C TYR A 355 -8.53 3.25 33.07
N LYS A 356 -7.45 2.54 33.44
CA LYS A 356 -6.05 2.93 33.19
C LYS A 356 -5.56 2.61 31.76
N ASP A 357 -6.32 3.06 30.77
CA ASP A 357 -5.94 3.04 29.35
C ASP A 357 -6.42 4.33 28.68
N LYS A 358 -5.93 4.58 27.46
CA LYS A 358 -6.43 5.68 26.65
C LYS A 358 -7.89 5.46 26.29
N ASP A 359 -8.70 6.47 26.51
CA ASP A 359 -10.14 6.39 26.34
C ASP A 359 -10.66 7.59 25.54
N GLY A 360 -10.76 7.38 24.23
CA GLY A 360 -11.31 8.38 23.32
C GLY A 360 -12.81 8.60 23.50
N VAL A 361 -13.55 7.62 24.04
CA VAL A 361 -15.01 7.73 24.22
C VAL A 361 -15.29 8.62 25.42
N SER A 362 -14.64 8.38 26.56
CA SER A 362 -14.79 9.25 27.74
C SER A 362 -14.27 10.66 27.45
N ALA A 363 -13.12 10.78 26.78
CA ALA A 363 -12.55 12.06 26.41
C ALA A 363 -13.48 12.85 25.48
N ALA A 364 -14.08 12.20 24.48
CA ALA A 364 -15.06 12.84 23.59
C ALA A 364 -16.30 13.32 24.34
N ALA A 365 -16.83 12.52 25.27
CA ALA A 365 -17.99 12.90 26.07
C ALA A 365 -17.71 14.13 26.95
N VAL A 366 -16.61 14.13 27.70
CA VAL A 366 -16.22 15.26 28.57
C VAL A 366 -15.86 16.50 27.75
N PHE A 367 -15.16 16.34 26.63
CA PHE A 367 -14.85 17.48 25.75
C PHE A 367 -16.11 18.06 25.09
N THR A 368 -17.09 17.22 24.75
CA THR A 368 -18.39 17.68 24.22
C THR A 368 -19.15 18.50 25.26
N GLU A 369 -19.11 18.09 26.52
CA GLU A 369 -19.69 18.83 27.64
C GLU A 369 -18.97 20.18 27.85
N LEU A 370 -17.63 20.19 27.81
CA LEU A 370 -16.83 21.42 27.84
C LEU A 370 -17.21 22.37 26.69
N ALA A 371 -17.36 21.83 25.48
CA ALA A 371 -17.76 22.60 24.31
C ALA A 371 -19.17 23.16 24.46
N ALA A 372 -20.13 22.35 24.91
CA ALA A 372 -21.51 22.79 25.14
C ALA A 372 -21.59 23.91 26.19
N HIS A 373 -20.84 23.77 27.28
CA HIS A 373 -20.72 24.81 28.30
C HIS A 373 -20.10 26.10 27.72
N THR A 374 -18.96 25.98 27.04
CA THR A 374 -18.23 27.12 26.46
C THR A 374 -19.10 27.90 25.47
N TYR A 375 -19.72 27.20 24.51
CA TYR A 375 -20.63 27.83 23.55
C TYR A 375 -21.89 28.40 24.21
N GLY A 376 -22.39 27.76 25.28
CA GLY A 376 -23.50 28.27 26.08
C GLY A 376 -23.21 29.63 26.74
N THR A 377 -21.93 29.92 27.05
CA THR A 377 -21.50 31.23 27.57
C THR A 377 -21.27 32.29 26.49
N GLY A 378 -21.54 31.97 25.22
CA GLY A 378 -21.28 32.86 24.08
C GLY A 378 -19.82 32.93 23.65
N ARG A 379 -18.95 32.08 24.23
CA ARG A 379 -17.52 31.98 23.89
C ARG A 379 -17.24 30.82 22.96
N THR A 380 -16.14 30.89 22.21
CA THR A 380 -15.65 29.78 21.40
C THR A 380 -14.58 28.95 22.12
N LEU A 381 -14.36 27.71 21.67
CA LEU A 381 -13.25 26.88 22.16
C LEU A 381 -11.87 27.50 21.88
N ASP A 382 -11.72 28.24 20.78
CA ASP A 382 -10.49 28.98 20.46
C ASP A 382 -10.26 30.11 21.46
N GLU A 383 -11.30 30.87 21.81
CA GLU A 383 -11.23 31.90 22.85
C GLU A 383 -10.93 31.30 24.23
N LEU A 384 -11.47 30.12 24.55
CA LEU A 384 -11.12 29.41 25.78
C LEU A 384 -9.64 29.03 25.79
N LEU A 385 -9.13 28.46 24.69
CA LEU A 385 -7.72 28.10 24.56
C LEU A 385 -6.81 29.33 24.68
N ARG A 386 -7.17 30.45 24.06
CA ARG A 386 -6.42 31.72 24.20
C ARG A 386 -6.39 32.20 25.64
N THR A 387 -7.51 32.14 26.37
CA THR A 387 -7.52 32.46 27.81
C THR A 387 -6.62 31.52 28.61
N LEU A 388 -6.56 30.23 28.29
CA LEU A 388 -5.63 29.30 28.93
C LEU A 388 -4.18 29.67 28.61
N TYR A 389 -3.86 30.10 27.38
CA TYR A 389 -2.53 30.60 27.04
C TYR A 389 -2.20 31.92 27.73
N ASP A 390 -3.16 32.83 27.87
CA ASP A 390 -2.97 34.09 28.62
C ASP A 390 -2.70 33.80 30.11
N THR A 391 -3.33 32.75 30.65
CA THR A 391 -3.22 32.37 32.08
C THR A 391 -1.95 31.58 32.37
N TYR A 392 -1.64 30.56 31.56
CA TYR A 392 -0.58 29.59 31.85
C TYR A 392 0.64 29.71 30.94
N GLY A 393 0.62 30.64 29.98
CA GLY A 393 1.66 30.87 28.98
C GLY A 393 1.35 30.17 27.65
N TYR A 394 1.93 30.69 26.57
CA TYR A 394 1.77 30.14 25.22
C TYR A 394 2.78 29.01 24.95
N PHE A 395 2.31 27.98 24.25
CA PHE A 395 3.10 26.81 23.86
C PHE A 395 2.91 26.51 22.36
N ASP A 396 3.98 26.57 21.58
CA ASP A 396 4.01 26.06 20.19
C ASP A 396 4.64 24.67 20.22
N TYR A 397 3.82 23.64 19.96
CA TYR A 397 4.22 22.25 19.96
C TYR A 397 4.24 21.70 18.53
N ARG A 398 5.38 21.16 18.10
CA ARG A 398 5.60 20.57 16.78
C ARG A 398 6.23 19.21 16.90
N SER A 399 5.73 18.25 16.13
CA SER A 399 6.32 16.92 16.06
C SER A 399 6.42 16.45 14.63
N GLY A 400 7.37 15.57 14.37
CA GLY A 400 7.56 14.97 13.07
C GLY A 400 8.40 13.71 13.17
N TYR A 401 8.58 13.05 12.03
CA TYR A 401 9.40 11.85 11.96
C TYR A 401 10.06 11.70 10.60
N PHE A 402 11.19 11.00 10.61
CA PHE A 402 11.92 10.52 9.45
C PHE A 402 11.79 9.00 9.40
N ILE A 403 11.74 8.43 8.20
CA ILE A 403 11.76 6.97 8.01
C ILE A 403 13.21 6.49 8.15
N ALA A 404 13.43 5.51 9.01
CA ALA A 404 14.70 4.87 9.29
C ALA A 404 14.57 3.36 9.05
N ASP A 405 14.51 2.96 7.78
CA ASP A 405 14.29 1.57 7.32
C ASP A 405 15.26 0.48 7.86
N ARG A 406 16.33 0.87 8.55
CA ARG A 406 17.35 0.02 9.17
C ARG A 406 17.68 0.52 10.57
N PRO A 407 17.60 -0.33 11.61
CA PRO A 407 17.93 0.07 12.99
C PRO A 407 19.32 0.69 13.14
N GLU A 408 20.30 0.25 12.36
CA GLU A 408 21.67 0.75 12.40
C GLU A 408 21.76 2.26 12.13
N LYS A 409 20.83 2.81 11.34
CA LYS A 409 20.76 4.25 11.04
C LYS A 409 20.42 5.08 12.28
N SER A 410 19.42 4.64 13.05
CA SER A 410 19.06 5.30 14.30
C SER A 410 20.21 5.22 15.30
N HIS A 411 20.85 4.05 15.42
CA HIS A 411 22.04 3.89 16.27
C HIS A 411 23.18 4.82 15.88
N ALA A 412 23.46 4.97 14.57
CA ALA A 412 24.49 5.89 14.07
C ALA A 412 24.17 7.36 14.39
N VAL A 413 22.92 7.80 14.18
CA VAL A 413 22.49 9.17 14.51
C VAL A 413 22.66 9.45 16.01
N PHE A 414 22.20 8.55 16.88
CA PHE A 414 22.35 8.72 18.34
C PHE A 414 23.81 8.65 18.78
N ALA A 415 24.64 7.82 18.15
CA ALA A 415 26.09 7.79 18.41
C ALA A 415 26.76 9.12 18.03
N GLN A 416 26.39 9.70 16.88
CA GLN A 416 26.91 11.00 16.43
C GLN A 416 26.47 12.15 17.36
N LEU A 417 25.19 12.17 17.76
CA LEU A 417 24.65 13.18 18.69
C LEU A 417 25.33 13.16 20.06
N ARG A 418 25.86 12.00 20.48
CA ARG A 418 26.64 11.82 21.72
C ARG A 418 28.12 12.19 21.55
N GLY A 419 28.62 12.26 20.32
CA GLY A 419 30.03 12.54 20.00
C GLY A 419 31.01 11.48 20.54
N SER A 420 32.31 11.73 20.38
CA SER A 420 33.39 10.86 20.86
C SER A 420 33.59 10.90 22.39
N GLY A 421 32.98 11.88 23.09
CA GLY A 421 33.03 12.06 24.54
C GLY A 421 31.82 11.49 25.31
N GLY A 422 30.69 11.21 24.64
CA GLY A 422 29.45 10.80 25.30
C GLY A 422 29.49 9.45 26.02
N ALA A 423 30.42 8.57 25.66
CA ALA A 423 30.67 7.31 26.37
C ALA A 423 31.45 7.51 27.70
N ALA A 424 32.03 8.69 27.93
CA ALA A 424 32.89 9.01 29.08
C ALA A 424 32.26 10.06 30.03
N ALA A 425 31.00 10.46 29.81
CA ALA A 425 30.28 11.34 30.72
C ALA A 425 30.07 10.61 32.06
N THR A 426 30.94 10.92 33.02
CA THR A 426 30.94 10.29 34.35
C THR A 426 29.71 10.78 35.12
N LEU A 427 28.82 9.86 35.50
CA LEU A 427 27.70 10.12 36.43
C LEU A 427 28.21 10.88 37.67
N GLY A 428 27.62 12.05 37.96
CA GLY A 428 27.91 12.82 39.17
C GLY A 428 28.71 14.12 39.01
N THR A 429 28.86 14.67 37.80
CA THR A 429 29.41 16.03 37.61
C THR A 429 28.39 16.96 36.95
N THR A 430 28.26 18.19 37.47
CA THR A 430 27.39 19.26 36.94
C THR A 430 28.01 20.04 35.76
N ALA A 431 29.11 19.53 35.19
CA ALA A 431 29.82 20.16 34.08
C ALA A 431 29.04 20.01 32.76
N PRO A 432 29.17 20.96 31.81
CA PRO A 432 28.54 20.84 30.49
C PRO A 432 28.93 19.51 29.84
N ALA A 433 27.93 18.75 29.40
CA ALA A 433 28.08 17.37 28.97
C ALA A 433 29.03 17.27 27.77
N ALA A 434 30.32 17.02 28.04
CA ALA A 434 31.37 16.92 27.03
C ALA A 434 30.98 15.84 26.01
N GLY A 435 30.71 16.25 24.77
CA GLY A 435 30.29 15.36 23.68
C GLY A 435 28.95 15.71 23.03
N TYR A 436 28.06 16.44 23.72
CA TYR A 436 26.79 16.91 23.16
C TYR A 436 26.92 18.32 22.56
N ALA A 437 26.03 18.65 21.62
CA ALA A 437 25.99 19.98 21.01
C ALA A 437 25.77 21.08 22.05
N SER A 438 26.56 22.16 21.97
CA SER A 438 26.41 23.34 22.83
C SER A 438 25.33 24.30 22.31
N HIS A 439 24.96 24.17 21.04
CA HIS A 439 23.94 24.96 20.36
C HIS A 439 23.14 24.08 19.40
N VAL A 440 21.85 24.40 19.21
CA VAL A 440 20.98 23.81 18.19
C VAL A 440 20.38 24.98 17.41
N ALA A 441 20.57 25.03 16.09
CA ALA A 441 20.11 26.13 15.24
C ALA A 441 20.54 27.54 15.74
N GLY A 442 21.74 27.65 16.31
CA GLY A 442 22.25 28.89 16.92
C GLY A 442 21.64 29.26 18.27
N VAL A 443 20.77 28.43 18.85
CA VAL A 443 20.23 28.61 20.21
C VAL A 443 21.05 27.76 21.18
N ARG A 444 21.50 28.36 22.28
CA ARG A 444 22.33 27.69 23.28
C ARG A 444 21.57 26.58 23.99
N VAL A 445 22.22 25.41 24.15
CA VAL A 445 21.73 24.30 24.96
C VAL A 445 22.03 24.59 26.43
N VAL A 446 21.00 24.55 27.28
CA VAL A 446 21.11 24.80 28.73
C VAL A 446 21.05 23.52 29.56
N ALA A 447 20.41 22.47 29.05
CA ALA A 447 20.44 21.15 29.68
C ALA A 447 20.27 20.03 28.64
N VAL A 448 20.79 18.85 28.96
CA VAL A 448 20.66 17.63 28.16
C VAL A 448 20.20 16.49 29.07
N ARG A 449 19.20 15.75 28.61
CA ARG A 449 18.80 14.45 29.16
C ARG A 449 18.99 13.38 28.08
N ASP A 450 19.76 12.34 28.36
CA ASP A 450 19.96 11.19 27.47
C ASP A 450 19.63 9.90 28.23
N LEU A 451 18.52 9.27 27.85
CA LEU A 451 18.10 8.02 28.48
C LEU A 451 19.02 6.85 28.09
N GLY A 452 19.80 6.95 27.02
CA GLY A 452 20.76 5.90 26.67
C GLY A 452 22.01 5.86 27.54
N THR A 453 22.29 6.93 28.27
CA THR A 453 23.43 7.04 29.20
C THR A 453 22.99 7.25 30.65
N GLY A 454 21.73 7.61 30.87
CA GLY A 454 21.19 7.97 32.18
C GLY A 454 21.52 9.39 32.63
N LEU A 455 22.11 10.19 31.75
CA LEU A 455 22.49 11.57 32.02
C LEU A 455 21.25 12.48 32.04
N ASP A 456 21.15 13.34 33.05
CA ASP A 456 20.25 14.50 33.04
C ASP A 456 20.92 15.68 33.75
N THR A 457 21.44 16.63 32.97
CA THR A 457 22.17 17.79 33.51
C THR A 457 21.25 18.80 34.19
N SER A 458 19.93 18.64 34.11
CA SER A 458 18.97 19.48 34.85
C SER A 458 18.81 19.02 36.31
N GLN A 459 19.25 17.82 36.65
CA GLN A 459 19.12 17.25 37.99
C GLN A 459 20.38 17.49 38.84
N PRO A 460 20.24 17.73 40.16
CA PRO A 460 21.37 17.98 41.05
C PRO A 460 22.42 16.85 41.09
N ASP A 461 21.99 15.60 40.92
CA ASP A 461 22.85 14.42 40.91
C ASP A 461 23.31 14.02 39.49
N GLY A 462 22.87 14.76 38.47
CA GLY A 462 23.16 14.50 37.06
C GLY A 462 22.46 13.28 36.47
N ARG A 463 21.47 12.70 37.16
CA ARG A 463 20.81 11.43 36.76
C ARG A 463 19.39 11.64 36.25
N ALA A 464 19.04 10.92 35.19
CA ALA A 464 17.69 10.93 34.66
C ALA A 464 16.68 10.35 35.67
N VAL A 465 15.61 11.12 35.92
CA VAL A 465 14.48 10.71 36.78
C VAL A 465 13.60 9.64 36.09
N LEU A 466 13.51 9.72 34.76
CA LEU A 466 12.75 8.75 33.98
C LEU A 466 13.48 7.39 33.95
N PRO A 467 12.74 6.26 33.95
CA PRO A 467 13.34 4.95 33.75
C PRO A 467 14.16 4.92 32.46
N TRP A 468 15.33 4.28 32.49
CA TRP A 468 16.27 4.28 31.37
C TRP A 468 17.14 3.02 31.36
N GLN A 469 17.66 2.67 30.19
CA GLN A 469 18.65 1.61 30.00
C GLN A 469 19.77 2.03 29.07
N ALA A 470 20.95 1.43 29.28
CA ALA A 470 22.10 1.68 28.43
C ALA A 470 21.77 1.38 26.96
N GLY A 471 21.90 2.39 26.09
CA GLY A 471 21.60 2.30 24.67
C GLY A 471 20.20 2.76 24.25
N ASP A 472 19.32 3.15 25.18
CA ASP A 472 18.05 3.78 24.83
C ASP A 472 18.26 4.98 23.89
N MET A 473 17.43 5.08 22.86
CA MET A 473 17.53 6.10 21.83
C MET A 473 16.53 7.22 22.08
N MET A 474 16.75 7.96 23.16
CA MET A 474 15.98 9.17 23.50
C MET A 474 16.87 10.25 24.13
N ILE A 475 17.00 11.39 23.44
CA ILE A 475 17.77 12.56 23.91
C ILE A 475 16.86 13.78 23.90
N THR A 476 16.82 14.52 24.99
CA THR A 476 16.12 15.80 25.14
C THR A 476 17.13 16.92 25.37
N TYR A 477 17.11 17.92 24.51
CA TYR A 477 17.82 19.18 24.65
C TYR A 477 16.87 20.25 25.18
N THR A 478 17.21 20.86 26.31
CA THR A 478 16.58 22.10 26.77
C THR A 478 17.42 23.26 26.28
N LEU A 479 16.77 24.21 25.59
CA LEU A 479 17.39 25.34 24.94
C LEU A 479 17.10 26.64 25.71
N GLU A 480 18.00 27.61 25.56
CA GLU A 480 17.81 28.96 26.06
C GLU A 480 16.52 29.58 25.49
N GLY A 481 15.77 30.30 26.34
CA GLY A 481 14.46 30.83 25.97
C GLY A 481 13.30 29.85 26.22
N GLY A 482 13.54 28.69 26.83
CA GLY A 482 12.48 27.78 27.28
C GLY A 482 11.95 26.82 26.21
N ALA A 483 12.70 26.63 25.13
CA ALA A 483 12.40 25.61 24.11
C ALA A 483 12.97 24.24 24.48
N THR A 484 12.30 23.17 24.07
CA THR A 484 12.78 21.79 24.26
C THR A 484 12.71 21.02 22.93
N LEU A 485 13.77 20.27 22.63
CA LEU A 485 13.85 19.38 21.48
C LEU A 485 14.14 17.97 21.96
N THR A 486 13.21 17.05 21.77
CA THR A 486 13.39 15.62 22.07
C THR A 486 13.46 14.80 20.79
N LEU A 487 14.52 14.02 20.66
CA LEU A 487 14.72 13.05 19.58
C LEU A 487 14.51 11.64 20.13
N ARG A 488 13.76 10.80 19.40
CA ARG A 488 13.47 9.41 19.80
C ARG A 488 13.41 8.47 18.60
N ALA A 489 14.07 7.31 18.65
CA ALA A 489 13.87 6.25 17.65
C ALA A 489 12.67 5.35 18.01
N SER A 490 11.89 4.93 17.01
CA SER A 490 10.76 4.02 17.19
C SER A 490 11.21 2.57 17.10
N GLY A 491 11.01 1.78 18.16
CA GLY A 491 11.12 0.32 18.08
C GLY A 491 12.10 -0.34 19.05
N GLU A 492 12.72 0.40 19.97
CA GLU A 492 13.53 -0.16 21.06
C GLU A 492 13.15 0.57 22.36
N ASP A 493 12.10 0.09 23.05
CA ASP A 493 12.08 0.23 24.51
C ASP A 493 12.94 -0.94 25.00
N GLY A 494 14.05 -0.65 25.69
CA GLY A 494 15.07 -1.62 26.10
C GLY A 494 14.53 -2.84 26.83
N ASN A 495 14.44 -3.97 26.13
CA ASN A 495 14.33 -5.27 26.76
C ASN A 495 15.32 -6.23 26.11
N GLY A 496 16.57 -6.12 26.55
CA GLY A 496 17.69 -6.99 26.21
C GLY A 496 18.60 -7.10 27.42
N GLY A 497 18.22 -7.91 28.40
CA GLY A 497 19.04 -8.24 29.56
C GLY A 497 20.46 -8.64 29.12
N GLY A 498 21.45 -8.02 29.74
CA GLY A 498 22.86 -8.31 29.49
C GLY A 498 23.20 -9.71 29.95
N ASP A 499 23.35 -10.64 29.01
CA ASP A 499 24.22 -11.83 29.14
C ASP A 499 24.55 -12.52 27.79
N GLY A 500 24.24 -11.90 26.64
CA GLY A 500 24.45 -12.50 25.32
C GLY A 500 25.71 -12.08 24.54
N ARG A 501 26.59 -11.23 25.11
CA ARG A 501 27.68 -10.58 24.33
C ARG A 501 28.83 -11.51 23.90
N ALA A 502 28.90 -12.75 24.39
CA ALA A 502 29.97 -13.68 24.04
C ALA A 502 29.73 -14.51 22.75
N ALA A 503 28.50 -14.58 22.22
CA ALA A 503 28.18 -15.48 21.09
C ALA A 503 28.15 -14.80 19.70
N ARG A 504 28.23 -13.46 19.62
CA ARG A 504 28.03 -12.70 18.37
C ARG A 504 29.27 -12.55 17.47
N ALA A 505 30.44 -13.02 17.90
CA ALA A 505 31.69 -12.78 17.16
C ALA A 505 32.09 -13.89 16.13
N ALA A 506 31.28 -14.93 15.91
CA ALA A 506 31.74 -16.12 15.16
C ALA A 506 30.95 -16.50 13.88
N GLN A 507 30.01 -15.70 13.37
CA GLN A 507 29.18 -16.11 12.20
C GLN A 507 28.96 -15.02 11.12
N SER A 508 29.98 -14.19 10.84
CA SER A 508 29.94 -13.29 9.69
C SER A 508 30.66 -13.89 8.47
N SER A 509 30.07 -14.90 7.82
CA SER A 509 30.55 -15.36 6.51
C SER A 509 29.53 -16.16 5.68
N VAL A 510 28.29 -15.71 5.54
CA VAL A 510 27.46 -16.05 4.36
C VAL A 510 26.52 -14.88 4.07
N GLY A 511 26.64 -14.31 2.88
CA GLY A 511 25.77 -13.23 2.42
C GLY A 511 24.33 -13.70 2.26
N GLY A 512 23.40 -12.93 2.82
CA GLY A 512 21.97 -13.15 2.68
C GLY A 512 21.19 -11.91 3.12
N PHE A 513 20.55 -11.25 2.16
CA PHE A 513 19.67 -10.11 2.35
C PHE A 513 18.59 -10.41 3.40
N SER A 514 18.63 -9.73 4.56
CA SER A 514 17.55 -9.74 5.55
C SER A 514 16.73 -8.45 5.43
N LYS A 515 15.62 -8.51 4.69
CA LYS A 515 14.54 -7.52 4.74
C LYS A 515 13.66 -7.83 5.98
N THR A 516 13.76 -7.03 7.03
CA THR A 516 12.88 -7.10 8.21
C THR A 516 11.57 -6.39 7.93
N ASP A 517 10.54 -7.12 7.50
CA ASP A 517 9.20 -6.59 7.18
C ASP A 517 8.16 -6.79 8.30
N GLY A 518 8.64 -6.96 9.55
CA GLY A 518 7.83 -7.38 10.70
C GLY A 518 7.44 -6.28 11.70
N SER A 519 7.97 -5.06 11.62
CA SER A 519 7.55 -3.95 12.48
C SER A 519 6.88 -2.85 11.65
N THR A 520 6.10 -1.99 12.29
CA THR A 520 5.89 -0.63 11.76
C THR A 520 7.24 -0.11 11.28
N GLU A 521 7.27 0.46 10.07
CA GLU A 521 8.45 1.11 9.50
C GLU A 521 9.21 1.88 10.59
N PRO A 522 10.50 1.57 10.85
CA PRO A 522 11.22 2.23 11.93
C PRO A 522 11.38 3.71 11.59
N LYS A 523 11.26 4.56 12.61
CA LYS A 523 11.15 6.02 12.48
C LYS A 523 12.07 6.68 13.49
N LEU A 524 12.75 7.74 13.06
CA LEU A 524 13.36 8.71 13.97
C LEU A 524 12.38 9.86 14.17
N LYS A 525 11.86 10.03 15.38
CA LYS A 525 10.90 11.07 15.73
C LYS A 525 11.59 12.26 16.37
N TYR A 526 11.08 13.45 16.12
CA TYR A 526 11.43 14.66 16.84
C TYR A 526 10.19 15.31 17.44
N TYR A 527 10.37 15.95 18.58
CA TYR A 527 9.36 16.67 19.34
C TYR A 527 9.96 17.99 19.79
N LEU A 528 9.43 19.08 19.26
CA LEU A 528 9.87 20.45 19.50
C LEU A 528 8.75 21.19 20.22
N GLU A 529 9.04 21.75 21.38
CA GLU A 529 8.13 22.65 22.08
C GLU A 529 8.83 23.98 22.36
N VAL A 530 8.17 25.10 22.07
CA VAL A 530 8.64 26.44 22.41
C VAL A 530 7.60 27.11 23.32
N ARG A 531 8.05 27.51 24.50
CA ARG A 531 7.24 28.29 25.46
C ARG A 531 7.54 29.78 25.31
N GLY A 532 6.52 30.63 25.40
CA GLY A 532 6.70 32.08 25.39
C GLY A 532 5.51 32.85 25.96
N ALA A 533 5.72 34.13 26.26
CA ALA A 533 4.63 35.06 26.58
C ALA A 533 4.00 35.68 25.32
N ASP A 534 4.78 35.77 24.22
CA ASP A 534 4.30 36.23 22.91
C ASP A 534 4.24 35.06 21.93
N ALA A 535 3.05 34.82 21.39
CA ALA A 535 2.78 33.77 20.42
C ALA A 535 3.57 33.96 19.12
N ALA A 536 3.76 35.21 18.67
CA ALA A 536 4.47 35.49 17.42
C ALA A 536 5.96 35.16 17.53
N ALA A 537 6.61 35.60 18.61
CA ALA A 537 8.01 35.26 18.89
C ALA A 537 8.23 33.76 19.09
N ALA A 538 7.35 33.09 19.86
CA ALA A 538 7.43 31.65 20.07
C ALA A 538 7.28 30.86 18.75
N GLY A 539 6.30 31.24 17.92
CA GLY A 539 6.08 30.63 16.61
C GLY A 539 7.23 30.83 15.62
N ALA A 540 7.85 32.01 15.63
CA ALA A 540 9.03 32.31 14.82
C ALA A 540 10.25 31.47 15.25
N LEU A 541 10.50 31.33 16.55
CA LEU A 541 11.56 30.46 17.08
C LEU A 541 11.30 28.99 16.75
N ALA A 542 10.07 28.51 16.92
CA ALA A 542 9.69 27.14 16.58
C ALA A 542 9.87 26.85 15.08
N GLY A 543 9.52 27.81 14.21
CA GLY A 543 9.75 27.71 12.76
C GLY A 543 11.22 27.59 12.39
N ARG A 544 12.08 28.42 13.00
CA ARG A 544 13.53 28.34 12.77
C ARG A 544 14.13 27.03 13.25
N LEU A 545 13.77 26.59 14.47
CA LEU A 545 14.24 25.32 15.03
C LEU A 545 13.76 24.13 14.20
N GLN A 546 12.51 24.12 13.72
CA GLN A 546 12.01 23.05 12.87
C GLN A 546 12.71 22.98 11.50
N ALA A 547 12.97 24.14 10.87
CA ALA A 547 13.73 24.19 9.62
C ALA A 547 15.16 23.67 9.81
N ALA A 548 15.83 24.10 10.88
CA ALA A 548 17.17 23.62 11.21
C ALA A 548 17.19 22.13 11.57
N ILE A 549 16.16 21.58 12.22
CA ILE A 549 16.04 20.12 12.42
C ILE A 549 16.01 19.42 11.07
N ALA A 550 15.26 19.92 10.08
CA ALA A 550 15.30 19.33 8.75
C ALA A 550 16.69 19.44 8.11
N GLU A 551 17.39 20.58 8.23
CA GLU A 551 18.71 20.78 7.61
C GLU A 551 19.86 20.03 8.31
N GLU A 552 19.87 20.00 9.65
CA GLU A 552 20.93 19.41 10.48
C GLU A 552 20.69 17.90 10.77
N LEU A 553 19.43 17.42 10.80
CA LEU A 553 19.12 15.98 10.92
C LEU A 553 18.93 15.26 9.58
N LEU A 554 18.62 15.94 8.46
CA LEU A 554 18.77 15.36 7.12
C LEU A 554 20.24 15.39 6.73
N LEU A 555 21.01 14.56 7.41
CA LEU A 555 22.37 14.21 7.02
C LEU A 555 22.38 13.71 5.56
N PRO A 556 23.39 14.03 4.74
CA PRO A 556 23.58 13.48 3.39
C PRO A 556 23.40 11.94 3.35
N GLU A 557 23.79 11.27 4.43
CA GLU A 557 23.63 9.84 4.66
C GLU A 557 22.16 9.39 4.73
N LEU A 558 21.22 10.26 5.17
CA LEU A 558 19.78 9.98 5.20
C LEU A 558 19.13 10.17 3.82
N ALA A 559 19.67 11.07 2.99
CA ALA A 559 19.31 11.20 1.58
C ALA A 559 19.85 10.02 0.76
N ASP A 560 21.10 9.61 0.97
CA ASP A 560 21.69 8.37 0.40
C ASP A 560 20.87 7.14 0.77
N CYS A 561 20.31 7.17 1.97
CA CYS A 561 19.41 6.16 2.48
C CYS A 561 18.04 6.17 1.80
N ILE A 562 17.36 7.30 1.66
CA ILE A 562 16.05 7.34 0.97
C ILE A 562 16.24 6.95 -0.51
N VAL A 563 17.28 7.48 -1.16
CA VAL A 563 17.70 7.10 -2.51
C VAL A 563 18.00 5.59 -2.59
N GLY A 564 18.66 5.01 -1.60
CA GLY A 564 18.96 3.57 -1.54
C GLY A 564 17.74 2.65 -1.34
N TYR A 565 16.55 3.19 -1.08
CA TYR A 565 15.29 2.45 -0.88
C TYR A 565 14.24 2.71 -1.94
N LEU A 566 14.42 3.76 -2.73
CA LEU A 566 13.62 4.04 -3.91
C LEU A 566 14.22 3.27 -5.10
N ASP A 567 13.36 2.72 -5.94
CA ASP A 567 13.84 2.13 -7.20
C ASP A 567 14.47 3.24 -8.06
N ARG A 568 15.44 2.91 -8.91
CA ARG A 568 16.22 3.93 -9.65
C ARG A 568 15.32 4.87 -10.45
N ASN A 569 14.21 4.34 -10.95
CA ASN A 569 13.21 5.09 -11.69
C ASN A 569 12.38 6.02 -10.79
N GLU A 570 12.12 5.65 -9.53
CA GLU A 570 11.45 6.51 -8.52
C GLU A 570 12.34 7.67 -8.05
N ILE A 571 13.63 7.41 -7.90
CA ILE A 571 14.63 8.46 -7.58
C ILE A 571 14.62 9.52 -8.67
N ALA A 572 14.68 9.09 -9.94
CA ALA A 572 14.74 9.97 -11.10
C ALA A 572 13.43 10.77 -11.31
N SER A 573 12.26 10.16 -11.08
CA SER A 573 10.96 10.80 -11.34
C SER A 573 10.45 11.67 -10.20
N THR A 574 10.79 11.33 -8.95
CA THR A 574 10.07 11.83 -7.77
C THR A 574 11.00 12.57 -6.81
N PHE A 575 12.19 12.04 -6.54
CA PHE A 575 13.11 12.59 -5.53
C PHE A 575 13.77 13.91 -5.97
N ARG A 576 13.95 14.12 -7.28
CA ARG A 576 14.55 15.35 -7.85
C ARG A 576 13.77 16.65 -7.63
N GLN A 577 12.47 16.57 -7.30
CA GLN A 577 11.65 17.76 -7.13
C GLN A 577 11.79 18.41 -5.74
N ILE A 578 12.61 17.83 -4.86
CA ILE A 578 12.66 18.21 -3.44
C ILE A 578 13.49 19.49 -3.21
N ASN A 579 14.76 19.59 -3.67
CA ASN A 579 15.49 20.87 -3.84
C ASN A 579 16.80 20.74 -4.67
N LYS A 580 17.36 21.88 -5.10
CA LYS A 580 18.55 21.98 -5.97
C LYS A 580 19.88 21.56 -5.31
N ALA A 581 20.10 21.85 -4.03
CA ALA A 581 21.34 21.53 -3.31
C ALA A 581 21.49 20.02 -3.03
N THR A 582 20.39 19.34 -2.72
CA THR A 582 20.34 17.88 -2.54
C THR A 582 20.54 17.18 -3.89
N ALA A 583 19.98 17.72 -4.97
CA ALA A 583 20.14 17.17 -6.31
C ALA A 583 21.59 17.21 -6.85
N GLU A 584 22.40 18.17 -6.43
CA GLU A 584 23.82 18.27 -6.79
C GLU A 584 24.67 17.15 -6.15
N HIS A 585 24.28 16.65 -4.97
CA HIS A 585 24.95 15.56 -4.26
C HIS A 585 24.81 14.20 -4.98
N PHE A 586 23.75 14.01 -5.77
CA PHE A 586 23.44 12.77 -6.50
C PHE A 586 23.76 12.84 -8.00
N SER A 587 24.81 13.58 -8.38
CA SER A 587 25.20 13.88 -9.76
C SER A 587 25.92 12.72 -10.52
N GLY A 588 26.09 11.55 -9.91
CA GLY A 588 26.87 10.41 -10.46
C GLY A 588 26.10 9.41 -11.37
N PRO A 589 26.79 8.69 -12.28
CA PRO A 589 26.16 7.85 -13.31
C PRO A 589 25.24 6.72 -12.81
N SER A 590 25.46 6.21 -11.58
CA SER A 590 24.65 5.15 -10.96
C SER A 590 23.22 5.59 -10.61
N VAL A 591 22.97 6.90 -10.48
CA VAL A 591 21.67 7.51 -10.14
C VAL A 591 20.96 8.10 -11.38
N PHE A 592 21.69 8.32 -12.48
CA PHE A 592 21.15 8.82 -13.76
C PHE A 592 20.67 7.71 -14.70
N THR A 593 20.94 6.45 -14.37
CA THR A 593 20.60 5.32 -15.25
C THR A 593 19.16 4.87 -14.96
N ILE A 594 18.21 5.35 -15.77
CA ILE A 594 16.86 4.76 -15.84
C ILE A 594 17.01 3.34 -16.35
N HIS A 595 16.73 2.36 -15.49
CA HIS A 595 16.67 0.97 -15.91
C HIS A 595 15.29 0.71 -16.50
N LEU A 596 15.23 0.64 -17.83
CA LEU A 596 14.01 0.29 -18.57
C LEU A 596 13.44 -1.10 -18.20
N SER A 597 14.19 -1.90 -17.44
CA SER A 597 13.80 -3.22 -16.93
C SER A 597 12.99 -3.20 -15.63
N GLU A 598 12.91 -2.07 -14.91
CA GLU A 598 12.19 -1.96 -13.62
C GLU A 598 10.79 -1.37 -13.82
N PRO A 599 9.74 -1.91 -13.16
CA PRO A 599 8.36 -1.46 -13.35
C PRO A 599 8.09 -0.07 -12.76
N VAL A 600 7.23 0.69 -13.43
CA VAL A 600 6.79 2.01 -12.97
C VAL A 600 5.88 1.89 -11.74
N PRO A 601 5.99 2.77 -10.72
CA PRO A 601 5.10 2.75 -9.56
C PRO A 601 3.63 2.92 -9.93
N PRO A 602 2.68 2.20 -9.29
CA PRO A 602 1.28 2.21 -9.72
C PRO A 602 0.60 3.56 -9.75
N HIS A 603 0.89 4.45 -8.79
CA HIS A 603 0.28 5.77 -8.73
C HIS A 603 0.77 6.66 -9.89
N VAL A 604 2.06 6.63 -10.23
CA VAL A 604 2.64 7.36 -11.37
C VAL A 604 2.11 6.82 -12.69
N PHE A 605 2.10 5.49 -12.83
CA PHE A 605 1.59 4.83 -14.03
C PHE A 605 0.11 5.17 -14.26
N THR A 606 -0.70 5.16 -13.20
CA THR A 606 -2.11 5.55 -13.23
C THR A 606 -2.27 7.01 -13.63
N ALA A 607 -1.55 7.93 -12.98
CA ALA A 607 -1.63 9.36 -13.25
C ALA A 607 -1.27 9.69 -14.71
N HIS A 608 -0.30 9.00 -15.29
CA HIS A 608 0.09 9.20 -16.68
C HIS A 608 -0.92 8.59 -17.67
N TRP A 609 -1.21 7.29 -17.54
CA TRP A 609 -1.98 6.56 -18.58
C TRP A 609 -3.48 6.74 -18.51
N LEU A 610 -4.03 7.21 -17.38
CA LEU A 610 -5.44 7.62 -17.28
C LEU A 610 -5.64 9.12 -17.51
N ALA A 611 -4.58 9.91 -17.73
CA ALA A 611 -4.74 11.31 -18.08
C ALA A 611 -5.49 11.44 -19.42
N PRO A 612 -6.37 12.45 -19.58
CA PRO A 612 -7.04 12.73 -20.84
C PRO A 612 -6.01 12.89 -21.96
N GLY A 613 -6.16 12.10 -23.04
CA GLY A 613 -5.29 12.18 -24.21
C GLY A 613 -4.01 11.34 -24.17
N ALA A 614 -3.69 10.68 -23.04
CA ALA A 614 -2.42 9.94 -22.87
C ALA A 614 -2.12 8.88 -23.95
N THR A 615 -3.16 8.31 -24.56
CA THR A 615 -3.02 7.28 -25.60
C THR A 615 -3.34 7.76 -27.02
N GLN A 616 -3.63 9.06 -27.21
CA GLN A 616 -4.03 9.62 -28.50
C GLN A 616 -2.91 9.60 -29.55
N GLU A 617 -1.65 9.77 -29.12
CA GLU A 617 -0.47 9.74 -29.99
C GLU A 617 0.00 8.32 -30.32
N LEU A 618 -0.52 7.32 -29.60
CA LEU A 618 -0.12 5.93 -29.78
C LEU A 618 -0.92 5.29 -30.90
N THR A 619 -0.25 4.56 -31.79
CA THR A 619 -0.90 3.61 -32.70
C THR A 619 -1.48 2.44 -31.91
N TRP A 620 -2.42 1.71 -32.49
CA TRP A 620 -3.01 0.54 -31.82
C TRP A 620 -1.95 -0.53 -31.50
N LEU A 621 -0.97 -0.73 -32.39
CA LEU A 621 0.18 -1.61 -32.15
C LEU A 621 1.03 -1.17 -30.95
N ARG A 622 1.26 0.15 -30.80
CA ARG A 622 1.98 0.71 -29.64
C ARG A 622 1.19 0.55 -28.35
N ARG A 623 -0.14 0.71 -28.38
CA ARG A 623 -1.01 0.42 -27.22
C ARG A 623 -0.97 -1.05 -26.80
N LEU A 624 -1.00 -1.99 -27.76
CA LEU A 624 -0.84 -3.42 -27.43
C LEU A 624 0.57 -3.75 -26.92
N LYS A 625 1.61 -3.10 -27.46
CA LYS A 625 2.99 -3.23 -26.97
C LYS A 625 3.11 -2.74 -25.53
N LEU A 626 2.50 -1.61 -25.18
CA LEU A 626 2.39 -1.14 -23.79
C LEU A 626 1.77 -2.21 -22.90
N VAL A 627 0.63 -2.79 -23.29
CA VAL A 627 -0.04 -3.84 -22.52
C VAL A 627 0.84 -5.07 -22.34
N ARG A 628 1.52 -5.54 -23.40
CA ARG A 628 2.47 -6.68 -23.33
C ARG A 628 3.61 -6.42 -22.34
N LEU A 629 4.23 -5.25 -22.42
CA LEU A 629 5.34 -4.86 -21.54
C LEU A 629 4.88 -4.76 -20.07
N VAL A 630 3.69 -4.20 -19.84
CA VAL A 630 3.13 -4.08 -18.50
C VAL A 630 2.73 -5.45 -17.95
N ALA A 631 2.14 -6.33 -18.76
CA ALA A 631 1.83 -7.70 -18.36
C ALA A 631 3.10 -8.49 -18.04
N ALA A 632 4.16 -8.32 -18.84
CA ALA A 632 5.47 -8.93 -18.61
C ALA A 632 6.12 -8.47 -17.31
N SER A 633 5.84 -7.24 -16.86
CA SER A 633 6.39 -6.68 -15.62
C SER A 633 5.86 -7.33 -14.34
N GLY A 634 4.72 -8.04 -14.40
CA GLY A 634 4.11 -8.69 -13.23
C GLY A 634 3.34 -7.74 -12.29
N VAL A 635 3.27 -6.43 -12.57
CA VAL A 635 2.56 -5.45 -11.72
C VAL A 635 1.08 -5.37 -12.08
N LEU A 636 0.24 -6.08 -11.33
CA LEU A 636 -1.21 -6.21 -11.61
C LEU A 636 -1.96 -4.86 -11.65
N PRO A 637 -1.75 -3.90 -10.72
CA PRO A 637 -2.41 -2.60 -10.78
C PRO A 637 -2.12 -1.84 -12.08
N ASN A 638 -0.87 -1.90 -12.57
CA ASN A 638 -0.50 -1.25 -13.84
C ASN A 638 -1.16 -1.94 -15.01
N LEU A 639 -1.27 -3.27 -14.98
CA LEU A 639 -1.92 -4.01 -16.06
C LEU A 639 -3.40 -3.65 -16.18
N GLN A 640 -4.10 -3.49 -15.06
CA GLN A 640 -5.50 -3.06 -15.06
C GLN A 640 -5.66 -1.69 -15.73
N VAL A 641 -4.77 -0.74 -15.39
CA VAL A 641 -4.72 0.59 -16.02
C VAL A 641 -4.38 0.49 -17.51
N ALA A 642 -3.39 -0.32 -17.88
CA ALA A 642 -2.97 -0.49 -19.28
C ALA A 642 -4.07 -1.12 -20.14
N LEU A 643 -4.79 -2.12 -19.62
CA LEU A 643 -5.96 -2.72 -20.28
C LEU A 643 -7.07 -1.69 -20.52
N GLN A 644 -7.32 -0.83 -19.53
CA GLN A 644 -8.28 0.28 -19.66
C GLN A 644 -7.81 1.32 -20.69
N ALA A 645 -6.55 1.75 -20.61
CA ALA A 645 -5.98 2.79 -21.47
C ALA A 645 -5.85 2.34 -22.94
N ALA A 646 -5.63 1.05 -23.19
CA ALA A 646 -5.45 0.51 -24.54
C ALA A 646 -6.70 0.58 -25.41
N GLY A 647 -7.91 0.53 -24.81
CA GLY A 647 -9.18 0.73 -25.52
C GLY A 647 -9.46 -0.27 -26.65
N SER A 648 -8.82 -1.46 -26.63
CA SER A 648 -8.92 -2.48 -27.68
C SER A 648 -9.38 -3.82 -27.11
N SER A 649 -10.24 -4.51 -27.87
CA SER A 649 -10.67 -5.89 -27.55
C SER A 649 -9.53 -6.91 -27.60
N ARG A 650 -8.41 -6.58 -28.27
CA ARG A 650 -7.20 -7.41 -28.34
C ARG A 650 -6.22 -7.17 -27.19
N ALA A 651 -6.48 -6.20 -26.31
CA ALA A 651 -5.58 -5.89 -25.20
C ALA A 651 -5.46 -7.05 -24.21
N LEU A 652 -6.57 -7.72 -23.90
CA LEU A 652 -6.56 -8.87 -22.98
C LEU A 652 -5.75 -10.05 -23.54
N HIS A 653 -5.83 -10.25 -24.85
CA HIS A 653 -5.05 -11.23 -25.57
C HIS A 653 -3.55 -10.91 -25.51
N ALA A 654 -3.18 -9.69 -25.86
CA ALA A 654 -1.80 -9.20 -25.79
C ALA A 654 -1.22 -9.27 -24.36
N ALA A 655 -2.04 -9.01 -23.34
CA ALA A 655 -1.63 -9.16 -21.95
C ALA A 655 -1.30 -10.62 -21.61
N PHE A 656 -2.11 -11.57 -22.08
CA PHE A 656 -1.93 -12.99 -21.80
C PHE A 656 -0.66 -13.54 -22.47
N GLU A 657 -0.39 -13.14 -23.71
CA GLU A 657 0.88 -13.43 -24.41
C GLU A 657 2.09 -12.86 -23.66
N GLY A 658 2.04 -11.59 -23.28
CA GLY A 658 3.14 -10.89 -22.61
C GLY A 658 3.45 -11.46 -21.23
N ALA A 659 2.42 -11.78 -20.45
CA ALA A 659 2.58 -12.44 -19.15
C ALA A 659 3.17 -13.85 -19.30
N ALA A 660 2.69 -14.63 -20.28
CA ALA A 660 3.15 -15.99 -20.52
C ALA A 660 4.62 -16.02 -20.97
N GLY A 661 4.98 -15.17 -21.94
CA GLY A 661 6.34 -15.04 -22.45
C GLY A 661 7.35 -14.43 -21.48
N ALA A 662 6.90 -13.88 -20.36
CA ALA A 662 7.76 -13.34 -19.30
C ALA A 662 7.71 -14.17 -18.00
N GLY A 663 6.97 -15.28 -17.98
CA GLY A 663 7.00 -16.21 -16.84
C GLY A 663 6.10 -15.81 -15.67
N GLN A 664 5.19 -14.86 -15.88
CA GLN A 664 4.29 -14.29 -14.86
C GLN A 664 3.06 -15.19 -14.60
N LEU A 665 3.27 -16.35 -13.97
CA LEU A 665 2.22 -17.36 -13.77
C LEU A 665 0.96 -16.83 -13.08
N LEU A 666 1.11 -16.06 -12.00
CA LEU A 666 -0.04 -15.48 -11.26
C LEU A 666 -0.83 -14.51 -12.14
N MET A 667 -0.14 -13.76 -13.01
CA MET A 667 -0.78 -12.85 -13.96
C MET A 667 -1.54 -13.63 -15.02
N CYS A 668 -0.97 -14.71 -15.55
CA CYS A 668 -1.65 -15.60 -16.48
C CYS A 668 -2.90 -16.22 -15.85
N GLN A 669 -2.81 -16.71 -14.61
CA GLN A 669 -3.96 -17.26 -13.88
C GLN A 669 -5.06 -16.20 -13.70
N TRP A 670 -4.69 -14.99 -13.27
CA TRP A 670 -5.63 -13.90 -13.13
C TRP A 670 -6.30 -13.53 -14.46
N LEU A 671 -5.53 -13.39 -15.55
CA LEU A 671 -6.06 -13.09 -16.89
C LEU A 671 -6.99 -14.18 -17.40
N TRP A 672 -6.65 -15.45 -17.13
CA TRP A 672 -7.47 -16.60 -17.47
C TRP A 672 -8.83 -16.55 -16.75
N ASP A 673 -8.83 -16.35 -15.43
CA ASP A 673 -10.06 -16.25 -14.63
C ASP A 673 -10.88 -15.01 -15.01
N TYR A 674 -10.22 -13.87 -15.20
CA TYR A 674 -10.84 -12.64 -15.69
C TYR A 674 -11.53 -12.85 -17.04
N SER A 675 -10.89 -13.58 -17.97
CA SER A 675 -11.46 -13.89 -19.28
C SER A 675 -12.64 -14.87 -19.24
N ARG A 676 -12.81 -15.64 -18.15
CA ARG A 676 -13.97 -16.52 -17.99
C ARG A 676 -15.16 -15.82 -17.36
N GLY A 677 -14.90 -14.79 -16.54
CA GLY A 677 -15.93 -13.97 -15.91
C GLY A 677 -16.49 -12.85 -16.80
N ALA A 678 -15.74 -12.41 -17.80
CA ALA A 678 -16.20 -11.37 -18.73
C ALA A 678 -17.13 -11.96 -19.82
N LYS A 679 -18.25 -11.26 -20.09
CA LYS A 679 -19.29 -11.70 -21.04
C LYS A 679 -18.84 -11.72 -22.51
N ASP A 680 -17.70 -11.10 -22.83
CA ASP A 680 -17.22 -10.84 -24.20
C ASP A 680 -15.87 -11.50 -24.53
N SER A 681 -15.33 -12.33 -23.65
CA SER A 681 -13.92 -12.75 -23.66
C SER A 681 -13.67 -14.20 -24.07
N TYR A 682 -14.68 -14.90 -24.60
CA TYR A 682 -14.63 -16.33 -24.98
C TYR A 682 -13.54 -16.69 -26.04
N LYS A 683 -12.79 -15.70 -26.57
CA LYS A 683 -11.62 -15.90 -27.44
C LYS A 683 -10.35 -15.13 -27.04
N ALA A 684 -10.35 -14.43 -25.90
CA ALA A 684 -9.27 -13.50 -25.57
C ALA A 684 -8.00 -14.20 -25.03
N CYS A 685 -8.13 -15.22 -24.19
CA CYS A 685 -6.99 -15.97 -23.65
C CYS A 685 -6.86 -17.32 -24.36
N ARG A 686 -6.14 -17.35 -25.48
CA ARG A 686 -5.89 -18.56 -26.27
C ARG A 686 -4.75 -19.38 -25.64
N LEU A 687 -5.07 -20.58 -25.15
CA LEU A 687 -4.12 -21.45 -24.44
C LEU A 687 -2.97 -21.94 -25.35
N ASP A 688 -3.24 -22.15 -26.64
CA ASP A 688 -2.27 -22.56 -27.65
C ASP A 688 -1.23 -21.46 -27.91
N GLU A 689 -1.68 -20.21 -28.03
CA GLU A 689 -0.80 -19.06 -28.25
C GLU A 689 -0.02 -18.71 -26.98
N ALA A 690 -0.65 -18.76 -25.80
CA ALA A 690 0.06 -18.57 -24.54
C ALA A 690 1.14 -19.65 -24.31
N LEU A 691 0.89 -20.89 -24.74
CA LEU A 691 1.87 -21.96 -24.67
C LEU A 691 3.06 -21.69 -25.60
N TYR A 692 2.81 -21.18 -26.80
CA TYR A 692 3.85 -20.73 -27.73
C TYR A 692 4.74 -19.65 -27.11
N TYR A 693 4.15 -18.59 -26.54
CA TYR A 693 4.92 -17.50 -25.91
C TYR A 693 5.67 -17.97 -24.65
N ALA A 694 5.05 -18.79 -23.79
CA ALA A 694 5.70 -19.35 -22.60
C ALA A 694 6.88 -20.25 -22.97
N ALA A 695 6.75 -21.05 -24.03
CA ALA A 695 7.83 -21.89 -24.54
C ALA A 695 8.98 -21.03 -25.10
N GLY A 696 8.65 -20.00 -25.88
CA GLY A 696 9.63 -19.04 -26.41
C GLY A 696 10.38 -18.25 -25.33
N GLY A 697 9.78 -18.02 -24.16
CA GLY A 697 10.43 -17.42 -22.98
C GLY A 697 11.07 -18.43 -22.02
N GLY A 698 10.97 -19.74 -22.30
CA GLY A 698 11.61 -20.78 -21.48
C GLY A 698 10.89 -21.09 -20.17
N HIS A 699 9.62 -20.71 -20.04
CA HIS A 699 8.86 -20.79 -18.80
C HIS A 699 8.14 -22.13 -18.66
N LEU A 700 8.91 -23.15 -18.24
CA LEU A 700 8.44 -24.53 -18.06
C LEU A 700 7.21 -24.62 -17.15
N HIS A 701 7.19 -23.90 -16.01
CA HIS A 701 6.09 -23.92 -15.04
C HIS A 701 4.76 -23.41 -15.62
N ILE A 702 4.80 -22.43 -16.52
CA ILE A 702 3.61 -21.95 -17.24
C ILE A 702 3.18 -22.97 -18.28
N CYS A 703 4.14 -23.53 -19.03
CA CYS A 703 3.84 -24.59 -19.99
C CYS A 703 3.12 -25.76 -19.30
N GLU A 704 3.63 -26.24 -18.17
CA GLU A 704 2.99 -27.29 -17.37
C GLU A 704 1.57 -26.91 -16.95
N TRP A 705 1.37 -25.71 -16.41
CA TRP A 705 0.05 -25.23 -16.01
C TRP A 705 -0.93 -25.16 -17.20
N LEU A 706 -0.54 -24.58 -18.34
CA LEU A 706 -1.39 -24.50 -19.54
C LEU A 706 -1.79 -25.89 -20.07
N LEU A 707 -0.89 -26.87 -19.96
CA LEU A 707 -1.18 -28.27 -20.31
C LEU A 707 -2.24 -28.90 -19.39
N THR A 708 -2.23 -28.58 -18.10
CA THR A 708 -3.26 -29.06 -17.15
C THR A 708 -4.66 -28.52 -17.45
N LEU A 709 -4.77 -27.36 -18.09
CA LEU A 709 -6.04 -26.74 -18.48
C LEU A 709 -6.68 -27.38 -19.72
N GLY A 710 -6.08 -28.45 -20.26
CA GLY A 710 -6.64 -29.18 -21.39
C GLY A 710 -6.43 -28.48 -22.74
N CYS A 711 -5.31 -27.76 -22.92
CA CYS A 711 -4.91 -27.21 -24.21
C CYS A 711 -4.83 -28.35 -25.25
N LYS A 712 -5.88 -28.47 -26.09
CA LYS A 712 -6.06 -29.55 -27.07
C LYS A 712 -5.09 -29.51 -28.25
N ALA A 713 -4.11 -28.60 -28.25
CA ALA A 713 -3.07 -28.46 -29.26
C ALA A 713 -2.13 -29.70 -29.41
N LEU A 714 -2.41 -30.76 -28.66
CA LEU A 714 -1.56 -31.93 -28.44
C LEU A 714 -2.29 -33.22 -28.76
N SER A 715 -3.21 -33.18 -29.73
CA SER A 715 -3.49 -34.39 -30.49
C SER A 715 -2.21 -34.77 -31.26
N LYS A 716 -1.89 -36.07 -31.36
CA LYS A 716 -0.57 -36.60 -31.76
C LYS A 716 -0.12 -36.29 -33.21
N SER A 717 -0.72 -35.31 -33.90
CA SER A 717 -0.35 -34.92 -35.27
C SER A 717 -0.50 -33.43 -35.63
N ASP A 718 -0.56 -32.51 -34.67
CA ASP A 718 -0.92 -31.10 -34.98
C ASP A 718 0.28 -30.17 -35.24
N PHE A 719 0.14 -29.35 -36.27
CA PHE A 719 0.96 -28.18 -36.64
C PHE A 719 1.39 -27.31 -35.44
N ILE A 720 0.53 -27.20 -34.42
CA ILE A 720 0.74 -26.38 -33.22
C ILE A 720 1.88 -26.93 -32.33
N CYS A 721 2.03 -28.26 -32.20
CA CYS A 721 3.10 -28.86 -31.41
C CYS A 721 4.49 -28.47 -31.94
N ASN A 722 4.65 -28.53 -33.26
CA ASN A 722 5.91 -28.15 -33.92
C ASN A 722 6.25 -26.68 -33.65
N ILE A 723 5.24 -25.81 -33.73
CA ILE A 723 5.39 -24.37 -33.50
C ILE A 723 5.87 -24.08 -32.06
N VAL A 724 5.38 -24.80 -31.05
CA VAL A 724 5.79 -24.61 -29.64
C VAL A 724 7.22 -25.09 -29.40
N ILE A 725 7.62 -26.24 -29.97
CA ILE A 725 8.99 -26.77 -29.87
C ILE A 725 9.96 -25.81 -30.58
N SER A 726 9.59 -25.36 -31.77
CA SER A 726 10.31 -24.32 -32.52
C SER A 726 10.45 -23.03 -31.72
N ALA A 727 9.39 -22.57 -31.03
CA ALA A 727 9.46 -21.39 -30.19
C ALA A 727 10.50 -21.53 -29.08
N ALA A 728 10.49 -22.65 -28.35
CA ALA A 728 11.46 -22.91 -27.29
C ALA A 728 12.91 -22.95 -27.81
N ALA A 729 13.14 -23.62 -28.94
CA ALA A 729 14.45 -23.66 -29.58
C ALA A 729 14.90 -22.26 -30.03
N ARG A 730 14.00 -21.51 -30.70
CA ARG A 730 14.26 -20.16 -31.20
C ARG A 730 14.51 -19.15 -30.07
N GLY A 731 13.90 -19.35 -28.91
CA GLY A 731 14.17 -18.59 -27.68
C GLY A 731 15.46 -18.97 -26.95
N GLY A 732 16.17 -20.01 -27.41
CA GLY A 732 17.40 -20.49 -26.77
C GLY A 732 17.18 -21.51 -25.66
N HIS A 733 15.95 -21.98 -25.44
CA HIS A 733 15.58 -22.86 -24.33
C HIS A 733 15.63 -24.34 -24.73
N ALA A 734 16.83 -24.81 -25.05
CA ALA A 734 17.07 -26.17 -25.55
C ALA A 734 16.53 -27.28 -24.63
N ASN A 735 16.65 -27.12 -23.31
CA ASN A 735 16.15 -28.09 -22.34
C ASN A 735 14.61 -28.18 -22.34
N LEU A 736 13.92 -27.07 -22.55
CA LEU A 736 12.46 -27.05 -22.65
C LEU A 736 11.99 -27.67 -23.97
N ALA A 737 12.69 -27.38 -25.07
CA ALA A 737 12.43 -28.02 -26.36
C ALA A 737 12.62 -29.54 -26.27
N GLU A 738 13.69 -30.02 -25.61
CA GLU A 738 13.94 -31.45 -25.40
C GLU A 738 12.90 -32.09 -24.48
N TRP A 739 12.48 -31.40 -23.41
CA TRP A 739 11.40 -31.87 -22.53
C TRP A 739 10.07 -32.04 -23.28
N LEU A 740 9.75 -31.15 -24.22
CA LEU A 740 8.59 -31.31 -25.11
C LEU A 740 8.76 -32.54 -26.01
N LEU A 741 9.94 -32.74 -26.62
CA LEU A 741 10.21 -33.90 -27.48
C LEU A 741 10.08 -35.24 -26.72
N GLN A 742 10.55 -35.31 -25.48
CA GLN A 742 10.49 -36.51 -24.63
C GLN A 742 9.07 -36.94 -24.26
N ARG A 743 8.08 -36.04 -24.36
CA ARG A 743 6.66 -36.34 -24.11
C ARG A 743 5.95 -37.00 -25.31
N GLY A 744 6.69 -37.34 -26.36
CA GLY A 744 6.19 -38.11 -27.52
C GLY A 744 5.60 -37.25 -28.64
N TYR A 745 5.89 -35.94 -28.67
CA TYR A 745 5.54 -35.07 -29.78
C TYR A 745 6.55 -35.23 -30.93
N ALA A 746 6.06 -35.50 -32.14
CA ALA A 746 6.91 -35.71 -33.31
C ALA A 746 7.29 -34.38 -33.98
N LEU A 747 8.57 -34.25 -34.35
CA LEU A 747 9.04 -33.18 -35.23
C LEU A 747 8.62 -33.48 -36.67
N ALA A 748 7.65 -32.72 -37.18
CA ALA A 748 7.26 -32.82 -38.59
C ALA A 748 8.27 -32.13 -39.51
N ASP A 749 8.85 -31.00 -39.08
CA ASP A 749 9.82 -30.23 -39.85
C ASP A 749 11.16 -30.11 -39.12
N LYS A 750 12.09 -31.00 -39.47
CA LYS A 750 13.46 -31.05 -38.92
C LYS A 750 14.31 -29.86 -39.37
N SER A 751 14.04 -29.32 -40.56
CA SER A 751 14.74 -28.17 -41.11
C SER A 751 14.42 -26.92 -40.32
N GLN A 752 13.13 -26.68 -40.06
CA GLN A 752 12.67 -25.55 -39.25
C GLN A 752 13.22 -25.62 -37.82
N TYR A 753 13.21 -26.80 -37.19
CA TYR A 753 13.79 -26.97 -35.86
C TYR A 753 15.30 -26.62 -35.83
N LEU A 754 16.08 -27.05 -36.81
CA LEU A 754 17.50 -26.69 -36.88
C LEU A 754 17.72 -25.20 -37.15
N GLN A 755 16.87 -24.56 -37.95
CA GLN A 755 16.90 -23.10 -38.13
C GLN A 755 16.65 -22.39 -36.79
N ASP A 756 15.67 -22.84 -36.01
CA ASP A 756 15.35 -22.25 -34.72
C ASP A 756 16.45 -22.45 -33.68
N VAL A 757 17.07 -23.64 -33.63
CA VAL A 757 18.26 -23.90 -32.80
C VAL A 757 19.43 -23.02 -33.24
N ALA A 758 19.69 -22.90 -34.54
CA ALA A 758 20.77 -22.06 -35.07
C ALA A 758 20.57 -20.58 -34.79
N HIS A 759 19.31 -20.14 -34.71
CA HIS A 759 18.95 -18.79 -34.31
C HIS A 759 19.13 -18.60 -32.79
N GLY A 760 18.50 -19.40 -31.95
CA GLY A 760 18.35 -19.12 -30.52
C GLY A 760 19.39 -19.74 -29.58
N CYS A 761 19.92 -20.91 -29.89
CA CYS A 761 20.73 -21.72 -28.96
C CYS A 761 22.22 -21.68 -29.29
N ASP A 762 23.07 -21.82 -28.27
CA ASP A 762 24.54 -21.86 -28.41
C ASP A 762 25.06 -22.85 -29.47
N LEU A 763 26.25 -22.57 -30.02
CA LEU A 763 26.90 -23.43 -31.01
C LEU A 763 27.01 -24.91 -30.56
N PRO A 764 27.36 -25.26 -29.32
CA PRO A 764 27.35 -26.66 -28.86
C PRO A 764 25.99 -27.34 -28.98
N THR A 765 24.89 -26.62 -28.69
CA THR A 765 23.53 -27.15 -28.85
C THR A 765 23.19 -27.35 -30.33
N LEU A 766 23.55 -26.39 -31.19
CA LEU A 766 23.41 -26.54 -32.64
C LEU A 766 24.19 -27.76 -33.15
N GLN A 767 25.42 -27.96 -32.71
CA GLN A 767 26.24 -29.12 -33.09
C GLN A 767 25.57 -30.45 -32.69
N ARG A 768 25.04 -30.55 -31.47
CA ARG A 768 24.30 -31.75 -31.02
C ARG A 768 23.03 -32.00 -31.83
N ALA A 769 22.24 -30.95 -32.08
CA ALA A 769 21.03 -31.06 -32.90
C ALA A 769 21.36 -31.42 -34.36
N TRP A 770 22.44 -30.86 -34.89
CA TRP A 770 22.93 -31.13 -36.24
C TRP A 770 23.35 -32.59 -36.40
N LEU A 771 24.03 -33.21 -35.43
CA LEU A 771 24.35 -34.65 -35.49
C LEU A 771 23.10 -35.53 -35.69
N ARG A 772 21.96 -35.11 -35.13
CA ARG A 772 20.69 -35.86 -35.20
C ARG A 772 19.93 -35.64 -36.52
N PHE A 773 19.98 -34.44 -37.09
CA PHE A 773 19.09 -34.04 -38.19
C PHE A 773 19.81 -33.44 -39.41
N GLY A 774 20.98 -32.83 -39.22
CA GLY A 774 21.75 -32.09 -40.23
C GLY A 774 22.20 -32.92 -41.45
N PRO A 775 22.72 -34.16 -41.28
CA PRO A 775 23.11 -35.01 -42.41
C PRO A 775 21.99 -35.31 -43.40
N SER A 776 20.73 -35.27 -42.95
CA SER A 776 19.56 -35.56 -43.79
C SER A 776 19.01 -34.35 -44.56
N LEU A 777 19.58 -33.15 -44.35
CA LEU A 777 19.09 -31.93 -44.99
C LEU A 777 19.62 -31.78 -46.43
N GLU A 778 18.75 -31.31 -47.32
CA GLU A 778 19.12 -30.85 -48.66
C GLU A 778 19.89 -29.53 -48.61
N LEU A 779 20.59 -29.20 -49.71
CA LEU A 779 21.45 -28.01 -49.78
C LEU A 779 20.69 -26.70 -49.46
N GLY A 780 19.45 -26.56 -49.94
CA GLY A 780 18.60 -25.40 -49.65
C GLY A 780 18.16 -25.31 -48.19
N GLN A 781 17.95 -26.45 -47.53
CA GLN A 781 17.62 -26.51 -46.10
C GLN A 781 18.84 -26.16 -45.23
N LYS A 782 20.02 -26.65 -45.61
CA LYS A 782 21.30 -26.25 -44.96
C LYS A 782 21.54 -24.75 -45.08
N ALA A 783 21.25 -24.17 -46.24
CA ALA A 783 21.31 -22.72 -46.45
C ALA A 783 20.35 -21.95 -45.54
N ALA A 784 19.13 -22.45 -45.34
CA ALA A 784 18.16 -21.83 -44.43
C ALA A 784 18.65 -21.83 -42.97
N VAL A 785 19.32 -22.90 -42.51
CA VAL A 785 19.94 -22.97 -41.17
C VAL A 785 21.05 -21.92 -41.03
N LEU A 786 21.87 -21.74 -42.07
CA LEU A 786 22.91 -20.71 -42.09
C LEU A 786 22.32 -19.30 -42.05
N ASN A 787 21.23 -19.04 -42.79
CA ASN A 787 20.53 -17.76 -42.74
C ASN A 787 20.03 -17.46 -41.32
N ALA A 788 19.47 -18.45 -40.64
CA ALA A 788 19.01 -18.30 -39.26
C ALA A 788 20.16 -18.02 -38.28
N ALA A 789 21.33 -18.63 -38.48
CA ALA A 789 22.55 -18.36 -37.72
C ALA A 789 23.08 -16.94 -37.95
N ALA A 790 23.07 -16.44 -39.19
CA ALA A 790 23.47 -15.07 -39.50
C ALA A 790 22.57 -14.03 -38.80
N GLY A 791 21.29 -14.33 -38.65
CA GLY A 791 20.34 -13.52 -37.88
C GLY A 791 20.31 -13.80 -36.37
N SER A 792 21.22 -14.62 -35.82
CA SER A 792 21.18 -15.01 -34.41
C SER A 792 21.43 -13.81 -33.48
N PRO A 793 20.67 -13.66 -32.37
CA PRO A 793 20.91 -12.62 -31.38
C PRO A 793 22.09 -12.92 -30.43
N THR A 794 22.72 -14.08 -30.51
CA THR A 794 23.81 -14.46 -29.59
C THR A 794 25.19 -14.02 -30.11
N PRO A 795 26.18 -13.76 -29.23
CA PRO A 795 27.50 -13.26 -29.64
C PRO A 795 28.31 -14.22 -30.54
N ASP A 796 28.02 -15.53 -30.50
CA ASP A 796 28.70 -16.58 -31.27
C ASP A 796 28.13 -16.77 -32.70
N TRP A 797 27.26 -15.87 -33.18
CA TRP A 797 26.61 -15.97 -34.50
C TRP A 797 27.62 -16.17 -35.65
N SER A 798 28.77 -15.48 -35.61
CA SER A 798 29.80 -15.56 -36.67
C SER A 798 30.48 -16.93 -36.66
N ALA A 799 30.80 -17.46 -35.48
CA ALA A 799 31.35 -18.80 -35.32
C ALA A 799 30.37 -19.89 -35.80
N ARG A 800 29.04 -19.68 -35.65
CA ARG A 800 28.03 -20.59 -36.21
C ARG A 800 27.99 -20.54 -37.74
N VAL A 801 28.06 -19.35 -38.33
CA VAL A 801 28.11 -19.19 -39.78
C VAL A 801 29.33 -19.90 -40.35
N GLU A 802 30.52 -19.66 -39.79
CA GLU A 802 31.77 -20.32 -40.22
C GLU A 802 31.70 -21.84 -40.06
N TRP A 803 31.13 -22.32 -38.94
CA TRP A 803 30.97 -23.74 -38.72
C TRP A 803 29.99 -24.38 -39.72
N LEU A 804 28.86 -23.72 -40.03
CA LEU A 804 27.88 -24.20 -41.01
C LEU A 804 28.41 -24.17 -42.44
N GLU A 805 29.23 -23.18 -42.80
CA GLU A 805 29.99 -23.17 -44.06
C GLU A 805 30.84 -24.44 -44.19
N ALA A 806 31.54 -24.82 -43.12
CA ALA A 806 32.32 -26.07 -43.08
C ALA A 806 31.46 -27.34 -43.15
N GLN A 807 30.16 -27.26 -42.81
CA GLN A 807 29.19 -28.36 -43.01
C GLN A 807 28.53 -28.37 -44.41
N GLY A 808 28.96 -27.49 -45.31
CA GLY A 808 28.49 -27.41 -46.69
C GLY A 808 27.23 -26.57 -46.90
N ALA A 809 26.90 -25.66 -45.97
CA ALA A 809 25.84 -24.68 -46.19
C ALA A 809 26.35 -23.52 -47.07
N PRO A 810 25.70 -23.21 -48.22
CA PRO A 810 26.19 -22.20 -49.15
C PRO A 810 25.85 -20.76 -48.68
N PRO A 811 26.63 -19.75 -49.09
CA PRO A 811 26.29 -18.35 -48.89
C PRO A 811 25.05 -17.97 -49.72
N THR A 812 24.08 -17.27 -49.13
CA THR A 812 22.85 -16.86 -49.82
C THR A 812 22.44 -15.43 -49.50
N VAL A 813 21.54 -14.88 -50.33
CA VAL A 813 20.90 -13.57 -50.08
C VAL A 813 20.14 -13.57 -48.76
N GLY A 814 19.64 -14.73 -48.30
CA GLY A 814 18.88 -14.87 -47.06
C GLY A 814 19.69 -14.46 -45.82
N ALA A 815 20.98 -14.80 -45.75
CA ALA A 815 21.84 -14.46 -44.62
C ALA A 815 22.06 -12.95 -44.50
N ALA A 816 22.25 -12.27 -45.63
CA ALA A 816 22.40 -10.83 -45.67
C ALA A 816 21.06 -10.12 -45.35
N ARG A 817 19.93 -10.63 -45.84
CA ARG A 817 18.59 -10.14 -45.47
C ARG A 817 18.33 -10.25 -43.96
N THR A 818 18.64 -11.39 -43.35
CA THR A 818 18.46 -11.58 -41.89
C THR A 818 19.37 -10.67 -41.07
N ALA A 819 20.61 -10.44 -41.52
CA ALA A 819 21.52 -9.51 -40.85
C ALA A 819 21.07 -8.05 -40.99
N ALA A 820 20.58 -7.65 -42.18
CA ALA A 820 20.08 -6.31 -42.44
C ALA A 820 18.83 -5.98 -41.61
N GLY A 821 17.97 -6.97 -41.34
CA GLY A 821 16.75 -6.81 -40.54
C GLY A 821 16.94 -6.80 -39.02
N LEU A 822 18.17 -6.88 -38.53
CA LEU A 822 18.46 -6.72 -37.10
C LEU A 822 18.22 -5.27 -36.65
N PRO A 823 17.96 -5.04 -35.35
CA PRO A 823 17.80 -3.68 -34.80
C PRO A 823 18.98 -2.76 -35.13
N ASP A 824 18.74 -1.44 -35.11
CA ASP A 824 19.77 -0.41 -35.32
C ASP A 824 20.71 -0.27 -34.10
N ASP A 825 21.38 -1.36 -33.73
CA ASP A 825 22.59 -1.33 -32.92
C ASP A 825 23.80 -1.34 -33.88
N GLY A 826 24.88 -0.65 -33.53
CA GLY A 826 26.04 -0.51 -34.45
C GLY A 826 26.65 -1.83 -34.95
N GLU A 827 26.26 -2.98 -34.36
CA GLU A 827 26.70 -4.32 -34.75
C GLU A 827 25.97 -4.87 -35.98
N ALA A 828 24.72 -4.49 -36.23
CA ALA A 828 23.96 -5.01 -37.36
C ALA A 828 24.57 -4.63 -38.74
N LEU A 829 25.03 -3.39 -38.89
CA LEU A 829 25.78 -2.97 -40.08
C LEU A 829 27.16 -3.65 -40.16
N ALA A 830 27.86 -3.80 -39.04
CA ALA A 830 29.14 -4.52 -38.98
C ALA A 830 28.97 -5.99 -39.40
N ARG A 831 27.85 -6.62 -39.02
CA ARG A 831 27.48 -7.97 -39.41
C ARG A 831 27.18 -8.09 -40.90
N LEU A 832 26.37 -7.18 -41.43
CA LEU A 832 26.07 -7.13 -42.87
C LEU A 832 27.35 -6.94 -43.69
N THR A 833 28.19 -5.99 -43.32
CA THR A 833 29.46 -5.71 -44.00
C THR A 833 30.48 -6.86 -43.85
N TRP A 834 30.50 -7.56 -42.72
CA TRP A 834 31.29 -8.78 -42.55
C TRP A 834 30.85 -9.90 -43.50
N LEU A 835 29.54 -10.14 -43.62
CA LEU A 835 28.99 -11.11 -44.60
C LEU A 835 29.33 -10.68 -46.03
N ARG A 836 29.19 -9.39 -46.36
CA ARG A 836 29.57 -8.85 -47.68
C ARG A 836 31.05 -9.07 -47.98
N GLY A 837 31.94 -8.83 -47.02
CA GLY A 837 33.38 -9.06 -47.14
C GLY A 837 33.76 -10.53 -47.41
N ARG A 838 32.87 -11.47 -47.05
CA ARG A 838 33.01 -12.91 -47.32
C ARG A 838 32.34 -13.37 -48.62
N GLY A 839 31.80 -12.43 -49.42
CA GLY A 839 31.19 -12.73 -50.71
C GLY A 839 29.70 -13.12 -50.64
N TYR A 840 29.00 -12.86 -49.53
CA TYR A 840 27.56 -13.08 -49.47
C TYR A 840 26.81 -12.11 -50.40
N PRO A 841 25.89 -12.61 -51.26
CA PRO A 841 25.12 -11.75 -52.15
C PRO A 841 24.06 -10.95 -51.35
N VAL A 842 23.71 -9.76 -51.84
CA VAL A 842 22.61 -8.92 -51.34
C VAL A 842 21.64 -8.60 -52.47
N ASP A 843 20.38 -8.39 -52.10
CA ASP A 843 19.33 -7.92 -53.00
C ASP A 843 18.41 -6.93 -52.29
N TRP A 844 17.42 -6.41 -53.03
CA TRP A 844 16.51 -5.37 -52.54
C TRP A 844 15.71 -5.79 -51.29
N ASN A 845 15.47 -7.09 -51.11
CA ASN A 845 14.79 -7.62 -49.91
C ASN A 845 15.63 -7.40 -48.64
N ALA A 846 16.94 -7.20 -48.75
CA ALA A 846 17.76 -6.81 -47.60
C ALA A 846 17.48 -5.35 -47.18
N ALA A 847 17.22 -4.47 -48.14
CA ALA A 847 16.75 -3.11 -47.85
C ALA A 847 15.33 -3.13 -47.26
N ASP A 848 14.47 -4.06 -47.73
CA ASP A 848 13.16 -4.28 -47.11
C ASP A 848 13.27 -4.70 -45.64
N ALA A 849 14.10 -5.70 -45.37
CA ALA A 849 14.39 -6.16 -44.01
C ALA A 849 14.96 -5.03 -43.14
N ALA A 850 15.91 -4.23 -43.64
CA ALA A 850 16.50 -3.12 -42.91
C ALA A 850 15.48 -2.04 -42.54
N ALA A 851 14.60 -1.64 -43.45
CA ALA A 851 13.60 -0.62 -43.12
C ALA A 851 12.51 -1.13 -42.17
N ARG A 852 12.14 -2.42 -42.25
CA ARG A 852 11.23 -3.07 -41.29
C ARG A 852 11.84 -3.23 -39.92
N GLY A 853 13.14 -3.53 -39.85
CA GLY A 853 13.89 -3.61 -38.59
C GLY A 853 14.23 -2.23 -38.00
N GLY A 854 14.01 -1.16 -38.76
CA GLY A 854 14.38 0.20 -38.37
C GLY A 854 15.87 0.48 -38.43
N ASN A 855 16.65 -0.40 -39.07
CA ASN A 855 18.09 -0.30 -39.20
C ASN A 855 18.46 0.75 -40.25
N THR A 856 18.58 2.00 -39.80
CA THR A 856 18.77 3.13 -40.69
C THR A 856 20.17 3.08 -41.31
N ALA A 857 21.17 2.63 -40.55
CA ALA A 857 22.54 2.51 -41.02
C ALA A 857 22.70 1.44 -42.12
N ALA A 858 22.15 0.23 -41.92
CA ALA A 858 22.15 -0.82 -42.95
C ALA A 858 21.31 -0.41 -44.17
N LEU A 859 20.16 0.24 -43.97
CA LEU A 859 19.33 0.74 -45.05
C LEU A 859 20.08 1.79 -45.90
N GLN A 860 20.72 2.77 -45.26
CA GLN A 860 21.52 3.78 -45.97
C GLN A 860 22.70 3.16 -46.72
N TYR A 861 23.39 2.20 -46.10
CA TYR A 861 24.47 1.44 -46.75
C TYR A 861 23.98 0.70 -48.00
N LEU A 862 22.85 -0.01 -47.91
CA LEU A 862 22.26 -0.76 -49.03
C LEU A 862 21.71 0.15 -50.15
N LEU A 863 21.19 1.33 -49.78
CA LEU A 863 20.76 2.36 -50.73
C LEU A 863 21.95 3.04 -51.42
N ALA A 864 23.06 3.26 -50.70
CA ALA A 864 24.27 3.89 -51.21
C ALA A 864 25.13 2.95 -52.07
N GLU A 865 25.18 1.66 -51.75
CA GLU A 865 25.81 0.64 -52.61
C GLU A 865 25.11 0.53 -53.96
N GLY A 866 23.86 1.02 -54.07
CA GLY A 866 23.02 0.88 -55.25
C GLY A 866 22.84 -0.59 -55.58
N SER A 867 21.95 -1.28 -54.86
CA SER A 867 21.76 -2.73 -55.06
C SER A 867 21.71 -3.08 -56.56
N PRO A 868 22.59 -3.96 -57.05
CA PRO A 868 22.86 -4.13 -58.46
C PRO A 868 21.68 -4.83 -59.15
N GLY A 869 21.10 -4.16 -60.16
CA GLY A 869 20.32 -4.82 -61.23
C GLY A 869 18.81 -4.87 -61.08
N SER A 870 18.13 -3.72 -61.00
CA SER A 870 16.84 -3.37 -61.64
C SER A 870 16.20 -2.24 -60.84
N ALA A 871 15.62 -1.25 -61.52
CA ALA A 871 14.78 -0.24 -60.87
C ALA A 871 13.78 -0.96 -59.94
N ALA A 872 13.69 -0.53 -58.67
CA ALA A 872 12.70 -1.07 -57.75
C ALA A 872 11.32 -1.04 -58.44
N PRO A 873 10.60 -2.16 -58.54
CA PRO A 873 9.21 -2.14 -58.98
C PRO A 873 8.49 -1.11 -58.12
N THR A 874 7.79 -0.16 -58.75
CA THR A 874 7.07 0.91 -58.05
C THR A 874 6.16 0.38 -56.95
N ASP A 875 5.65 -0.85 -57.10
CA ASP A 875 4.79 -1.54 -56.15
C ASP A 875 5.55 -2.11 -54.94
N GLU A 876 6.76 -2.64 -55.13
CA GLU A 876 7.61 -3.12 -54.02
C GLU A 876 8.14 -1.97 -53.17
N ALA A 877 8.41 -0.83 -53.79
CA ALA A 877 8.80 0.39 -53.11
C ALA A 877 7.71 0.94 -52.17
N VAL A 878 6.46 0.82 -52.63
CA VAL A 878 5.27 1.15 -51.83
C VAL A 878 5.12 0.19 -50.64
N ILE A 879 5.32 -1.12 -50.85
CA ILE A 879 5.22 -2.14 -49.79
C ILE A 879 6.26 -1.92 -48.70
N LEU A 880 7.51 -1.61 -49.08
CA LEU A 880 8.60 -1.33 -48.16
C LEU A 880 8.28 -0.14 -47.25
N ALA A 881 7.94 1.00 -47.85
CA ALA A 881 7.63 2.19 -47.09
C ALA A 881 6.36 2.04 -46.24
N ALA A 882 5.38 1.24 -46.67
CA ALA A 882 4.19 0.95 -45.88
C ALA A 882 4.50 0.11 -44.64
N ALA A 883 5.46 -0.82 -44.72
CA ALA A 883 5.87 -1.65 -43.60
C ALA A 883 6.68 -0.84 -42.56
N ALA A 884 7.70 -0.09 -43.02
CA ALA A 884 8.46 0.82 -42.16
C ALA A 884 7.57 1.90 -41.50
N ALA A 885 6.53 2.35 -42.22
CA ALA A 885 5.51 3.26 -41.68
C ALA A 885 4.74 2.60 -40.56
N ARG A 886 4.15 1.43 -40.80
CA ARG A 886 3.37 0.69 -39.80
C ARG A 886 4.17 0.43 -38.51
N ASP A 887 5.44 0.12 -38.65
CA ASP A 887 6.32 -0.23 -37.52
C ASP A 887 6.95 1.03 -36.87
N GLY A 888 6.73 2.21 -37.47
CA GLY A 888 7.01 3.52 -36.87
C GLY A 888 8.46 3.98 -36.99
N HIS A 889 9.22 3.46 -37.96
CA HIS A 889 10.63 3.76 -38.16
C HIS A 889 10.83 5.06 -38.95
N LEU A 890 10.65 6.19 -38.26
CA LEU A 890 10.69 7.53 -38.87
C LEU A 890 12.00 7.83 -39.62
N ALA A 891 13.15 7.42 -39.07
CA ALA A 891 14.46 7.62 -39.70
C ALA A 891 14.61 6.81 -41.00
N ALA A 892 14.16 5.55 -41.00
CA ALA A 892 14.13 4.72 -42.19
C ALA A 892 13.20 5.30 -43.27
N LEU A 893 12.01 5.82 -42.89
CA LEU A 893 11.09 6.48 -43.83
C LEU A 893 11.66 7.75 -44.44
N ARG A 894 12.39 8.55 -43.66
CA ARG A 894 13.13 9.72 -44.16
C ARG A 894 14.24 9.31 -45.13
N ALA A 895 14.97 8.24 -44.83
CA ALA A 895 16.01 7.70 -45.72
C ALA A 895 15.43 7.18 -47.04
N LEU A 896 14.35 6.41 -47.00
CA LEU A 896 13.63 5.94 -48.19
C LEU A 896 13.13 7.11 -49.04
N ARG A 897 12.53 8.13 -48.40
CA ARG A 897 12.07 9.33 -49.11
C ARG A 897 13.21 10.13 -49.73
N ALA A 898 14.33 10.27 -49.03
CA ALA A 898 15.52 10.94 -49.55
C ALA A 898 16.11 10.19 -50.75
N ALA A 899 15.98 8.86 -50.79
CA ALA A 899 16.32 8.01 -51.92
C ALA A 899 15.25 7.99 -53.04
N GLY A 900 14.19 8.81 -52.94
CA GLY A 900 13.16 8.94 -53.97
C GLY A 900 11.99 7.96 -53.88
N TRP A 901 11.87 7.18 -52.80
CA TRP A 901 10.83 6.17 -52.67
C TRP A 901 9.47 6.80 -52.24
N PRO A 902 8.33 6.27 -52.73
CA PRO A 902 7.00 6.68 -52.27
C PRO A 902 6.78 6.21 -50.83
N ILE A 903 6.16 7.06 -49.97
CA ILE A 903 5.93 6.72 -48.56
C ILE A 903 4.46 6.90 -48.12
N HIS A 904 3.94 5.94 -47.36
CA HIS A 904 2.57 5.94 -46.81
C HIS A 904 2.55 6.54 -45.40
N ALA A 905 2.79 7.85 -45.28
CA ALA A 905 2.98 8.50 -43.98
C ALA A 905 1.79 8.40 -43.02
N ALA A 906 0.55 8.43 -43.51
CA ALA A 906 -0.64 8.33 -42.66
C ALA A 906 -0.72 6.99 -41.91
N LYS A 907 -0.26 5.90 -42.53
CA LYS A 907 -0.22 4.56 -41.91
C LYS A 907 0.75 4.46 -40.74
N SER A 908 1.69 5.41 -40.61
CA SER A 908 2.60 5.48 -39.47
C SER A 908 1.99 6.05 -38.20
N GLY A 909 0.88 6.78 -38.31
CA GLY A 909 0.30 7.54 -37.20
C GLY A 909 1.18 8.69 -36.69
N SER A 910 2.31 9.00 -37.36
CA SER A 910 3.22 10.09 -36.97
C SER A 910 2.75 11.42 -37.55
N VAL A 911 2.22 12.28 -36.67
CA VAL A 911 1.88 13.68 -37.03
C VAL A 911 3.12 14.45 -37.49
N GLU A 912 4.29 14.19 -36.89
CA GLU A 912 5.56 14.80 -37.31
C GLU A 912 5.89 14.47 -38.77
N LEU A 913 5.76 13.20 -39.18
CA LEU A 913 6.01 12.80 -40.56
C LEU A 913 4.98 13.40 -41.53
N LEU A 914 3.72 13.42 -41.13
CA LEU A 914 2.64 14.02 -41.91
C LEU A 914 2.87 15.53 -42.11
N ALA A 915 3.20 16.26 -41.04
CA ALA A 915 3.53 17.68 -41.09
C ALA A 915 4.77 17.94 -41.95
N TRP A 916 5.83 17.14 -41.77
CA TRP A 916 7.09 17.26 -42.53
C TRP A 916 6.90 17.09 -44.04
N LEU A 917 6.02 16.16 -44.46
CA LEU A 917 5.66 15.97 -45.86
C LEU A 917 4.78 17.10 -46.41
N ARG A 918 3.83 17.58 -45.61
CA ARG A 918 2.93 18.68 -46.01
C ARG A 918 3.69 19.99 -46.21
N GLN A 919 4.65 20.29 -45.34
CA GLN A 919 5.57 21.44 -45.53
C GLN A 919 6.38 21.37 -46.83
N ARG A 920 6.56 20.18 -47.41
CA ARG A 920 7.27 19.94 -48.68
C ARG A 920 6.33 19.81 -49.88
N GLY A 921 5.07 20.21 -49.74
CA GLY A 921 4.10 20.24 -50.83
C GLY A 921 3.57 18.87 -51.26
N CYS A 922 3.70 17.82 -50.44
CA CYS A 922 3.13 16.51 -50.79
C CYS A 922 1.58 16.58 -50.78
N PRO A 923 0.90 16.15 -51.85
CA PRO A 923 -0.56 16.15 -51.90
C PRO A 923 -1.17 15.08 -50.98
N TRP A 924 -2.44 15.23 -50.66
CA TRP A 924 -3.21 14.19 -49.97
C TRP A 924 -3.41 12.98 -50.89
N GLY A 925 -3.17 11.77 -50.38
CA GLY A 925 -3.60 10.55 -51.05
C GLY A 925 -5.10 10.32 -50.84
N SER A 926 -5.77 9.64 -51.78
CA SER A 926 -7.19 9.30 -51.68
C SER A 926 -7.53 8.40 -50.48
N GLU A 927 -6.53 7.69 -49.95
CA GLU A 927 -6.66 6.74 -48.82
C GLU A 927 -6.01 7.27 -47.53
N ALA A 928 -5.63 8.54 -47.48
CA ALA A 928 -4.89 9.10 -46.33
C ALA A 928 -5.66 8.94 -45.01
N TYR A 929 -6.98 9.05 -45.06
CA TYR A 929 -7.84 8.95 -43.89
C TYR A 929 -8.03 7.50 -43.44
N SER A 930 -8.27 6.57 -44.37
CA SER A 930 -8.30 5.13 -44.09
C SER A 930 -6.97 4.62 -43.56
N ALA A 931 -5.84 5.08 -44.11
CA ALA A 931 -4.51 4.71 -43.63
C ALA A 931 -4.23 5.23 -42.20
N ALA A 932 -4.67 6.46 -41.87
CA ALA A 932 -4.59 6.97 -40.50
C ALA A 932 -5.49 6.19 -39.53
N ALA A 933 -6.70 5.83 -39.94
CA ALA A 933 -7.59 4.97 -39.16
C ALA A 933 -7.00 3.57 -38.93
N GLN A 934 -6.37 3.00 -39.96
CA GLN A 934 -5.65 1.73 -39.87
C GLN A 934 -4.46 1.78 -38.90
N SER A 935 -3.82 2.95 -38.74
CA SER A 935 -2.77 3.14 -37.73
C SER A 935 -3.31 3.15 -36.29
N GLY A 936 -4.58 3.52 -36.10
CA GLY A 936 -5.22 3.64 -34.79
C GLY A 936 -4.77 4.85 -33.96
N CYS A 937 -4.04 5.80 -34.56
CA CYS A 937 -3.59 7.04 -33.91
C CYS A 937 -4.68 8.13 -33.99
N GLY A 938 -5.28 8.48 -32.85
CA GLY A 938 -6.33 9.49 -32.77
C GLY A 938 -5.84 10.89 -33.13
N MET A 939 -4.62 11.24 -32.69
CA MET A 939 -4.02 12.54 -32.98
C MET A 939 -3.73 12.71 -34.49
N ALA A 940 -3.35 11.65 -35.19
CA ALA A 940 -3.17 11.70 -36.64
C ALA A 940 -4.49 11.94 -37.38
N LEU A 941 -5.59 11.34 -36.91
CA LEU A 941 -6.93 11.56 -37.48
C LEU A 941 -7.41 13.00 -37.26
N GLU A 942 -7.29 13.51 -36.03
CA GLU A 942 -7.64 14.89 -35.68
C GLU A 942 -6.83 15.89 -36.51
N TRP A 943 -5.52 15.68 -36.59
CA TRP A 943 -4.63 16.53 -37.36
C TRP A 943 -5.00 16.54 -38.86
N LEU A 944 -5.37 15.40 -39.45
CA LEU A 944 -5.82 15.36 -40.84
C LEU A 944 -7.08 16.20 -41.07
N VAL A 945 -8.02 16.21 -40.12
CA VAL A 945 -9.23 17.06 -40.18
C VAL A 945 -8.86 18.53 -40.10
N GLU A 946 -8.01 18.89 -39.14
CA GLU A 946 -7.55 20.28 -38.95
C GLU A 946 -6.82 20.83 -40.18
N GLN A 947 -6.09 19.99 -40.90
CA GLN A 947 -5.37 20.36 -42.13
C GLN A 947 -6.26 20.28 -43.40
N GLY A 948 -7.55 19.99 -43.26
CA GLY A 948 -8.50 19.95 -44.37
C GLY A 948 -8.30 18.76 -45.32
N CYS A 949 -7.82 17.61 -44.82
CA CYS A 949 -7.77 16.38 -45.60
C CYS A 949 -9.21 15.90 -45.92
N PRO A 950 -9.55 15.60 -47.19
CA PRO A 950 -10.86 15.08 -47.54
C PRO A 950 -11.16 13.76 -46.83
N MET A 951 -12.35 13.64 -46.24
CA MET A 951 -12.82 12.39 -45.63
C MET A 951 -13.41 11.45 -46.69
N GLU A 952 -13.07 10.18 -46.60
CA GLU A 952 -13.59 9.15 -47.50
C GLU A 952 -15.07 8.85 -47.21
N ALA A 953 -15.92 8.92 -48.25
CA ALA A 953 -17.35 8.62 -48.14
C ALA A 953 -17.67 7.12 -48.24
N SER A 954 -16.68 6.23 -48.34
CA SER A 954 -16.84 4.79 -48.56
C SER A 954 -17.13 3.98 -47.29
N GLY A 955 -16.98 4.59 -46.10
CA GLY A 955 -16.99 3.90 -44.81
C GLY A 955 -15.72 3.09 -44.51
N GLN A 956 -14.72 3.11 -45.41
CA GLN A 956 -13.47 2.34 -45.26
C GLN A 956 -12.70 2.63 -43.96
N PRO A 957 -12.61 3.88 -43.44
CA PRO A 957 -11.92 4.14 -42.18
C PRO A 957 -12.48 3.36 -40.99
N TYR A 958 -13.80 3.16 -40.94
CA TYR A 958 -14.43 2.35 -39.90
C TYR A 958 -14.02 0.87 -40.03
N ILE A 959 -14.02 0.33 -41.25
CA ILE A 959 -13.63 -1.06 -41.52
C ILE A 959 -12.17 -1.32 -41.11
N GLU A 960 -11.26 -0.38 -41.38
CA GLU A 960 -9.87 -0.50 -40.93
C GLU A 960 -9.74 -0.54 -39.40
N ALA A 961 -10.46 0.34 -38.70
CA ALA A 961 -10.49 0.33 -37.23
C ALA A 961 -11.15 -0.95 -36.67
N PHE A 962 -12.13 -1.53 -37.38
CA PHE A 962 -12.73 -2.83 -37.04
C PHE A 962 -11.77 -3.99 -37.21
N HIS A 963 -11.00 -4.04 -38.30
CA HIS A 963 -9.97 -5.07 -38.51
C HIS A 963 -8.93 -5.11 -37.38
N ASN A 964 -8.68 -3.96 -36.75
CA ASN A 964 -7.79 -3.84 -35.61
C ASN A 964 -8.46 -4.16 -34.25
N GLY A 965 -9.80 -4.24 -34.20
CA GLY A 965 -10.55 -4.38 -32.95
C GLY A 965 -10.42 -3.16 -32.03
N ASP A 966 -10.26 -1.97 -32.62
CA ASP A 966 -9.84 -0.73 -31.97
C ASP A 966 -11.02 0.21 -31.71
N LEU A 967 -11.67 0.02 -30.55
CA LEU A 967 -12.86 0.79 -30.18
C LEU A 967 -12.55 2.27 -29.94
N ALA A 968 -11.34 2.59 -29.49
CA ALA A 968 -10.89 3.97 -29.31
C ALA A 968 -10.88 4.74 -30.64
N THR A 969 -10.35 4.13 -31.69
CA THR A 969 -10.34 4.73 -33.03
C THR A 969 -11.73 4.79 -33.64
N LEU A 970 -12.58 3.77 -33.46
CA LEU A 970 -13.97 3.82 -33.90
C LEU A 970 -14.75 5.01 -33.31
N ARG A 971 -14.59 5.24 -32.01
CA ARG A 971 -15.18 6.40 -31.31
C ARG A 971 -14.61 7.72 -31.83
N CYS A 972 -13.31 7.77 -32.09
CA CYS A 972 -12.65 8.95 -32.67
C CYS A 972 -13.23 9.28 -34.05
N LEU A 973 -13.35 8.30 -34.96
CA LEU A 973 -13.94 8.47 -36.29
C LEU A 973 -15.38 9.01 -36.21
N ARG A 974 -16.19 8.48 -35.29
CA ARG A 974 -17.57 8.94 -35.09
C ARG A 974 -17.63 10.37 -34.58
N ARG A 975 -16.79 10.73 -33.59
CA ARG A 975 -16.66 12.10 -33.07
C ARG A 975 -16.25 13.09 -34.16
N LEU A 976 -15.36 12.68 -35.07
CA LEU A 976 -14.90 13.50 -36.19
C LEU A 976 -15.91 13.61 -37.33
N GLY A 977 -17.06 12.91 -37.25
CA GLY A 977 -18.13 13.01 -38.24
C GLY A 977 -17.88 12.21 -39.52
N VAL A 978 -17.00 11.21 -39.49
CA VAL A 978 -16.67 10.40 -40.67
C VAL A 978 -17.93 9.67 -41.19
N PRO A 979 -18.24 9.71 -42.50
CA PRO A 979 -19.42 9.04 -43.07
C PRO A 979 -19.39 7.51 -42.93
N TRP A 980 -20.54 6.90 -42.66
CA TRP A 980 -20.70 5.43 -42.65
C TRP A 980 -20.53 4.79 -44.03
N GLY A 981 -20.73 5.57 -45.10
CA GLY A 981 -20.71 5.12 -46.47
C GLY A 981 -21.98 4.38 -46.92
N PRO A 982 -21.93 3.58 -48.00
CA PRO A 982 -23.10 2.93 -48.57
C PRO A 982 -23.78 2.01 -47.54
N SER A 983 -25.12 1.99 -47.56
CA SER A 983 -25.96 1.35 -46.55
C SER A 983 -25.55 -0.11 -46.29
N GLY A 984 -25.34 -0.46 -45.02
CA GLY A 984 -25.08 -1.83 -44.58
C GLY A 984 -23.64 -2.34 -44.69
N ARG A 985 -22.75 -1.66 -45.44
CA ARG A 985 -21.38 -2.17 -45.72
C ARG A 985 -20.52 -2.34 -44.47
N VAL A 986 -20.39 -1.29 -43.65
CA VAL A 986 -19.54 -1.31 -42.44
C VAL A 986 -19.97 -2.40 -41.46
N PHE A 987 -21.28 -2.58 -41.29
CA PHE A 987 -21.83 -3.61 -40.43
C PHE A 987 -21.60 -5.02 -40.99
N LEU A 988 -21.78 -5.22 -42.31
CA LEU A 988 -21.57 -6.51 -42.98
C LEU A 988 -20.10 -6.96 -42.97
N ASP A 989 -19.15 -6.04 -43.05
CA ASP A 989 -17.72 -6.39 -42.92
C ASP A 989 -17.36 -6.72 -41.45
N ALA A 990 -17.97 -6.02 -40.48
CA ALA A 990 -17.70 -6.22 -39.07
C ALA A 990 -18.16 -7.59 -38.52
N ILE A 991 -19.26 -8.17 -39.04
CA ILE A 991 -19.81 -9.46 -38.56
C ILE A 991 -18.84 -10.63 -38.76
N ASN A 992 -17.95 -10.57 -39.74
CA ASN A 992 -17.01 -11.64 -40.05
C ASN A 992 -15.81 -11.66 -39.07
N GLN A 993 -15.51 -10.55 -38.40
CA GLN A 993 -14.16 -10.31 -37.87
C GLN A 993 -14.07 -10.15 -36.34
N VAL A 994 -15.16 -9.82 -35.63
CA VAL A 994 -15.07 -9.34 -34.23
C VAL A 994 -16.03 -10.05 -33.26
N SER A 995 -15.78 -9.86 -31.95
CA SER A 995 -16.68 -10.20 -30.85
C SER A 995 -17.98 -9.36 -30.87
N PRO A 996 -19.04 -9.76 -30.14
CA PRO A 996 -20.35 -9.08 -30.17
C PRO A 996 -20.35 -7.60 -29.73
N SER A 997 -19.37 -7.19 -28.91
CA SER A 997 -19.32 -5.85 -28.32
C SER A 997 -19.14 -4.68 -29.32
N PRO A 998 -18.16 -4.69 -30.25
CA PRO A 998 -18.06 -3.64 -31.27
C PRO A 998 -19.23 -3.61 -32.26
N LEU A 999 -19.87 -4.76 -32.50
CA LEU A 999 -21.11 -4.83 -33.29
C LEU A 999 -22.28 -4.15 -32.56
N ARG A 1000 -22.41 -4.35 -31.25
CA ARG A 1000 -23.40 -3.65 -30.43
C ARG A 1000 -23.16 -2.14 -30.42
N TRP A 1001 -21.90 -1.72 -30.32
CA TRP A 1001 -21.56 -0.29 -30.38
C TRP A 1001 -21.96 0.34 -31.72
N LEU A 1002 -21.72 -0.33 -32.86
CA LEU A 1002 -22.18 0.14 -34.17
C LEU A 1002 -23.69 0.42 -34.21
N LEU A 1003 -24.49 -0.50 -33.67
CA LEU A 1003 -25.94 -0.36 -33.63
C LEU A 1003 -26.38 0.80 -32.73
N GLN A 1004 -25.74 0.98 -31.58
CA GLN A 1004 -26.00 2.09 -30.65
C GLN A 1004 -25.70 3.46 -31.28
N GLU A 1005 -24.68 3.56 -32.12
CA GLU A 1005 -24.30 4.80 -32.82
C GLU A 1005 -25.08 5.02 -34.13
N GLY A 1006 -26.07 4.17 -34.43
CA GLY A 1006 -26.93 4.30 -35.60
C GLY A 1006 -26.27 3.93 -36.93
N CYS A 1007 -25.33 2.97 -36.92
CA CYS A 1007 -24.76 2.43 -38.16
C CYS A 1007 -25.87 1.80 -39.03
N PRO A 1008 -26.00 2.17 -40.32
CA PRO A 1008 -26.96 1.54 -41.24
C PRO A 1008 -26.70 0.04 -41.40
N VAL A 1009 -27.76 -0.78 -41.38
CA VAL A 1009 -27.70 -2.25 -41.50
C VAL A 1009 -28.58 -2.72 -42.65
N ASP A 1010 -28.04 -3.59 -43.52
CA ASP A 1010 -28.83 -4.36 -44.48
C ASP A 1010 -29.06 -5.78 -43.92
N TYR A 1011 -30.22 -5.99 -43.30
CA TYR A 1011 -30.56 -7.26 -42.67
C TYR A 1011 -30.58 -8.43 -43.65
N GLY A 1012 -31.06 -8.21 -44.89
CA GLY A 1012 -31.12 -9.25 -45.91
C GLY A 1012 -29.72 -9.70 -46.36
N ALA A 1013 -28.77 -8.77 -46.44
CA ALA A 1013 -27.37 -9.09 -46.72
C ALA A 1013 -26.70 -9.83 -45.55
N VAL A 1014 -26.97 -9.40 -44.31
CA VAL A 1014 -26.46 -10.07 -43.09
C VAL A 1014 -26.99 -11.51 -43.01
N GLU A 1015 -28.28 -11.73 -43.22
CA GLU A 1015 -28.88 -13.07 -43.17
C GLU A 1015 -28.28 -14.01 -44.22
N ARG A 1016 -28.04 -13.53 -45.44
CA ARG A 1016 -27.36 -14.31 -46.49
C ARG A 1016 -25.91 -14.63 -46.14
N ALA A 1017 -25.17 -13.68 -45.56
CA ALA A 1017 -23.78 -13.87 -45.17
C ALA A 1017 -23.62 -14.85 -43.99
N VAL A 1018 -24.54 -14.81 -43.03
CA VAL A 1018 -24.58 -15.77 -41.91
C VAL A 1018 -24.90 -17.18 -42.42
N LYS A 1019 -25.86 -17.32 -43.35
CA LYS A 1019 -26.25 -18.62 -43.94
C LYS A 1019 -25.15 -19.24 -44.82
N SER A 1020 -24.24 -18.45 -45.39
CA SER A 1020 -23.15 -18.95 -46.24
C SER A 1020 -21.85 -19.29 -45.49
N CYS A 1021 -21.73 -18.94 -44.20
CA CYS A 1021 -20.53 -19.17 -43.40
C CYS A 1021 -20.56 -20.50 -42.63
N TYR A 1022 -20.16 -21.60 -43.27
CA TYR A 1022 -20.14 -22.95 -42.70
C TYR A 1022 -19.12 -23.17 -41.57
N TRP A 1023 -18.16 -22.25 -41.36
CA TRP A 1023 -17.09 -22.35 -40.35
C TRP A 1023 -17.36 -21.59 -39.05
N TRP A 1024 -18.54 -21.00 -38.87
CA TRP A 1024 -18.88 -20.30 -37.63
C TRP A 1024 -19.22 -21.30 -36.50
N PRO A 1025 -18.71 -21.09 -35.26
CA PRO A 1025 -19.07 -21.95 -34.14
C PRO A 1025 -20.58 -21.92 -33.87
N ASN A 1026 -21.16 -23.08 -33.54
CA ASN A 1026 -22.58 -23.22 -33.15
C ASN A 1026 -22.91 -22.20 -32.04
N GLY A 1027 -23.72 -21.19 -32.36
CA GLY A 1027 -24.13 -20.11 -31.44
C GLY A 1027 -23.82 -18.69 -31.94
N ARG A 1028 -22.71 -18.46 -32.67
CA ARG A 1028 -22.32 -17.12 -33.16
C ARG A 1028 -23.29 -16.58 -34.21
N ALA A 1029 -23.73 -17.44 -35.12
CA ALA A 1029 -24.72 -17.11 -36.14
C ALA A 1029 -26.04 -16.60 -35.53
N GLY A 1030 -26.55 -17.31 -34.51
CA GLY A 1030 -27.76 -16.92 -33.80
C GLY A 1030 -27.61 -15.63 -33.00
N GLU A 1031 -26.44 -15.40 -32.39
CA GLU A 1031 -26.18 -14.17 -31.64
C GLU A 1031 -26.10 -12.92 -32.54
N VAL A 1032 -25.44 -13.01 -33.70
CA VAL A 1032 -25.35 -11.92 -34.68
C VAL A 1032 -26.74 -11.58 -35.25
N LEU A 1033 -27.53 -12.60 -35.60
CA LEU A 1033 -28.90 -12.39 -36.10
C LEU A 1033 -29.83 -11.81 -35.02
N ARG A 1034 -29.70 -12.27 -33.76
CA ARG A 1034 -30.44 -11.71 -32.63
C ARG A 1034 -30.09 -10.24 -32.40
N LEU A 1035 -28.80 -9.89 -32.40
CA LEU A 1035 -28.34 -8.50 -32.23
C LEU A 1035 -28.84 -7.59 -33.34
N ALA A 1036 -28.79 -8.05 -34.60
CA ALA A 1036 -29.32 -7.29 -35.73
C ALA A 1036 -30.86 -7.13 -35.64
N GLY A 1037 -31.58 -8.17 -35.20
CA GLY A 1037 -33.03 -8.15 -35.04
C GLY A 1037 -33.53 -7.28 -33.87
N GLU A 1038 -32.81 -7.26 -32.75
CA GLU A 1038 -33.16 -6.48 -31.54
C GLU A 1038 -33.16 -4.95 -31.78
N TYR A 1039 -32.36 -4.46 -32.74
CA TYR A 1039 -32.25 -3.04 -33.07
C TYR A 1039 -33.12 -2.59 -34.27
N LEU A 1040 -33.78 -3.53 -34.97
CA LEU A 1040 -34.62 -3.26 -36.15
C LEU A 1040 -36.12 -3.42 -35.91
N LEU A 1041 -36.54 -4.04 -34.80
CA LEU A 1041 -37.96 -4.09 -34.42
C LEU A 1041 -38.38 -2.75 -33.80
N PRO A 1042 -39.35 -2.01 -34.38
CA PRO A 1042 -39.89 -0.82 -33.74
C PRO A 1042 -40.54 -1.23 -32.41
N ALA A 1043 -40.26 -0.49 -31.34
CA ALA A 1043 -41.05 -0.54 -30.13
C ALA A 1043 -42.50 -0.08 -30.45
N GLY A 1044 -43.37 -1.01 -30.82
CA GLY A 1044 -44.80 -0.75 -31.04
C GLY A 1044 -45.39 -1.54 -32.21
N GLY A 1045 -46.05 -2.66 -31.89
CA GLY A 1045 -46.81 -3.43 -32.87
C GLY A 1045 -47.22 -4.80 -32.32
N SER A 1046 -48.25 -4.84 -31.48
CA SER A 1046 -48.94 -6.06 -31.10
C SER A 1046 -49.47 -6.80 -32.34
N GLY A 1047 -48.94 -7.99 -32.62
CA GLY A 1047 -49.39 -8.85 -33.71
C GLY A 1047 -48.92 -10.28 -33.51
N SER A 1048 -49.84 -11.14 -33.07
CA SER A 1048 -49.70 -12.59 -32.91
C SER A 1048 -49.07 -13.26 -34.14
N ILE A 1049 -48.02 -14.06 -33.94
CA ILE A 1049 -47.86 -15.33 -34.66
C ILE A 1049 -47.42 -16.40 -33.65
N ALA A 1050 -48.35 -17.32 -33.40
CA ALA A 1050 -48.17 -18.54 -32.63
C ALA A 1050 -47.30 -19.56 -33.38
N GLY A 1051 -46.58 -20.38 -32.60
CA GLY A 1051 -46.43 -21.82 -32.82
C GLY A 1051 -45.75 -22.31 -34.11
N GLY A 1052 -44.53 -22.81 -33.95
CA GLY A 1052 -43.90 -23.68 -34.96
C GLY A 1052 -42.55 -24.23 -34.51
N ARG A 1053 -42.57 -25.36 -33.79
CA ARG A 1053 -41.44 -26.30 -33.77
C ARG A 1053 -41.44 -27.05 -35.11
N GLY A 1054 -40.28 -27.25 -35.73
CA GLY A 1054 -40.12 -28.27 -36.78
C GLY A 1054 -39.05 -27.97 -37.84
N GLU A 1055 -37.99 -28.80 -37.79
CA GLU A 1055 -37.22 -29.38 -38.92
C GLU A 1055 -36.17 -28.57 -39.72
N ALA A 1056 -34.97 -29.22 -39.78
CA ALA A 1056 -33.93 -29.30 -40.82
C ALA A 1056 -33.47 -28.00 -41.54
N VAL A 1057 -32.18 -27.65 -41.60
CA VAL A 1057 -30.98 -28.38 -42.07
C VAL A 1057 -29.74 -27.79 -41.41
#